data_AF-A0A1G3H2M9-F1
#
_entry.id   AF-A0A1G3H2M9-F1
#
_cell.length_a   1.000
_cell.length_b   1.000
_cell.length_c   1.000
_cell.angle_alpha   90.00
_cell.angle_beta   90.00
_cell.angle_gamma   90.00
#
_symmetry.space_group_name_H-M   'P 1'
#
loop_
_entity.id
_entity.type
_entity.pdbx_description
1 polymer ?
#
loop_
_entity_poly.entity_id
_entity_poly.type
_entity_poly.pdbx_seq_one_letter_code
_entity_poly.pdbx_strand_id
1 'polypeptide(L)'
;MRLEAFFEKFELFADAPNAVGKMRELVLQLAIQGKLVDQKHDDGGATLVLTAISRERDAGAARVRTPEEPASANGNGRPFQIPSTWAWTQLGNIALQIQYGYTASADPSTKEIRMLRITDIQNNRVDWPSVPGCQIEQGEAKKYLLSPNDILIARTGGTIGKSFIVPDAPVKSVFASYLIRVIPPQSMAAQYLKNFLESPFYWTQLRTMSAGTGQPNVNGQALGRLEIPIPPHAEQKRIVAKVDELMALCNRLEAQQQERDTRHAALARASLTRFAEAPTPANLNFLFNKSYPITPADLRKAILSLAVQGKLVAQEPDDEPAETCLPRLGLKCTLDPVDGSDQTDDSLPPSWGRVRFEDVALVAGGVTLGRKLGARKTVSLPYLRVANVKRGEIDLCVIKEVSIVEDEIERYALRENDLLMTEGGDWDKVGRAAIWKAQIPVCLHQNHVFRARMRSAEIVPVWFERYFNSPDGRRYFESASKQTTNLASINMRQVRGCPVPFPPLAEQRRIVAKVAQLMTMVDQLEAQLAEAKAKSTALLESVIHELLNPSVEIVDLAAYRAAMGCYAIRKMASKPYFGRTAAMKLFYLAQAHVGLELDLRPLRDAAGPLDQWIYDFEREGVREDWFRVAESNTANGRKKIAYQPGRTLAEKSALAERLLSVSQRKEYDRLLSLFADRTTEEVEIIATLFAAWNDLLIDGRSPSDDQIVTEVREHWHEKKARFTPTVLRQWLAWLRQNNLVPTGRLPHTVHQPQLLLN
;
A
#
# COMPACT_ATOMS: atom_id res chain seq x y z
N MET A 1 10.10 -8.67 13.20
CA MET A 1 10.05 -9.37 11.89
C MET A 1 11.40 -9.21 11.16
N ARG A 2 11.92 -10.20 10.41
CA ARG A 2 13.17 -10.04 9.62
C ARG A 2 12.98 -9.06 8.46
N LEU A 3 14.07 -8.46 7.98
CA LEU A 3 14.02 -7.58 6.81
C LEU A 3 13.67 -8.35 5.53
N GLU A 4 14.29 -9.50 5.32
CA GLU A 4 14.01 -10.37 4.18
C GLU A 4 12.56 -10.89 4.23
N ALA A 5 12.10 -11.35 5.40
CA ALA A 5 10.72 -11.79 5.60
C ALA A 5 9.70 -10.64 5.42
N PHE A 6 10.12 -9.40 5.67
CA PHE A 6 9.31 -8.21 5.40
C PHE A 6 9.17 -7.94 3.91
N PHE A 7 10.27 -8.07 3.15
CA PHE A 7 10.25 -7.97 1.70
C PHE A 7 9.50 -9.13 1.03
N GLU A 8 9.62 -10.35 1.55
CA GLU A 8 8.85 -11.51 1.07
C GLU A 8 7.35 -11.37 1.33
N LYS A 9 6.97 -10.68 2.40
CA LYS A 9 5.57 -10.42 2.76
C LYS A 9 5.02 -9.11 2.17
N PHE A 10 5.73 -8.50 1.21
CA PHE A 10 5.32 -7.24 0.60
C PHE A 10 3.88 -7.26 0.09
N GLU A 11 3.45 -8.35 -0.53
CA GLU A 11 2.08 -8.53 -1.05
C GLU A 11 0.99 -8.28 0.01
N LEU A 12 1.28 -8.51 1.30
CA LEU A 12 0.30 -8.30 2.38
C LEU A 12 -0.07 -6.83 2.59
N PHE A 13 0.79 -5.91 2.17
CA PHE A 13 0.60 -4.47 2.32
C PHE A 13 0.91 -3.69 1.04
N ALA A 14 1.06 -4.38 -0.09
CA ALA A 14 1.30 -3.77 -1.41
C ALA A 14 0.18 -2.81 -1.82
N ASP A 15 -1.05 -3.10 -1.38
CA ASP A 15 -2.22 -2.27 -1.67
C ASP A 15 -2.29 -0.99 -0.82
N ALA A 16 -1.36 -0.79 0.12
CA ALA A 16 -1.27 0.46 0.86
C ALA A 16 -0.82 1.59 -0.08
N PRO A 17 -1.38 2.81 0.04
CA PRO A 17 -0.96 3.95 -0.75
C PRO A 17 0.54 4.22 -0.55
N ASN A 18 1.28 4.35 -1.67
CA ASN A 18 2.72 4.61 -1.67
C ASN A 18 3.55 3.59 -0.87
N ALA A 19 3.12 2.32 -0.82
CA ALA A 19 3.82 1.25 -0.10
C ALA A 19 5.28 1.11 -0.53
N VAL A 20 5.54 1.09 -1.85
CA VAL A 20 6.90 1.01 -2.40
C VAL A 20 7.73 2.24 -2.02
N GLY A 21 7.17 3.45 -2.07
CA GLY A 21 7.88 4.66 -1.66
C GLY A 21 8.32 4.62 -0.19
N LYS A 22 7.40 4.26 0.72
CA LYS A 22 7.71 4.06 2.15
C LYS A 22 8.78 2.97 2.37
N MET A 23 8.79 1.93 1.53
CA MET A 23 9.78 0.87 1.57
C MET A 23 11.19 1.39 1.23
N ARG A 24 11.33 2.19 0.17
CA ARG A 24 12.61 2.79 -0.21
C ARG A 24 13.17 3.66 0.90
N GLU A 25 12.31 4.46 1.52
CA GLU A 25 12.66 5.27 2.68
C GLU A 25 13.18 4.42 3.85
N LEU A 26 12.49 3.31 4.16
CA LEU A 26 12.89 2.38 5.21
C LEU A 26 14.24 1.71 4.91
N VAL A 27 14.49 1.26 3.68
CA VAL A 27 15.78 0.69 3.26
C VAL A 27 16.92 1.67 3.53
N LEU A 28 16.76 2.92 3.09
CA LEU A 28 17.77 3.96 3.28
C LEU A 28 17.95 4.32 4.75
N GLN A 29 16.86 4.32 5.53
CA GLN A 29 16.93 4.58 6.96
C GLN A 29 17.68 3.48 7.71
N LEU A 30 17.45 2.20 7.38
CA LEU A 30 18.17 1.08 7.98
C LEU A 30 19.64 1.03 7.52
N ALA A 31 19.90 1.43 6.27
CA ALA A 31 21.23 1.55 5.71
C ALA A 31 22.11 2.52 6.51
N ILE A 32 21.56 3.65 6.98
CA ILE A 32 22.31 4.64 7.77
C ILE A 32 22.30 4.36 9.28
N GLN A 33 21.49 3.40 9.73
CA GLN A 33 21.45 2.95 11.14
C GLN A 33 22.36 1.75 11.42
N GLY A 34 22.99 1.18 10.40
CA GLY A 34 23.79 -0.04 10.54
C GLY A 34 22.97 -1.28 10.88
N LYS A 35 21.70 -1.29 10.46
CA LYS A 35 20.74 -2.40 10.65
C LYS A 35 20.45 -3.19 9.37
N LEU A 36 21.04 -2.78 8.25
CA LEU A 36 20.75 -3.39 6.94
C LEU A 36 21.61 -4.63 6.63
N VAL A 37 22.82 -4.70 7.20
CA VAL A 37 23.78 -5.79 6.99
C VAL A 37 24.43 -6.17 8.31
N ASP A 38 24.89 -7.41 8.44
CA ASP A 38 25.58 -7.88 9.64
C ASP A 38 26.89 -7.13 9.86
N GLN A 39 27.19 -6.77 11.11
CA GLN A 39 28.47 -6.20 11.47
C GLN A 39 29.52 -7.31 11.55
N LYS A 40 30.68 -7.09 10.93
CA LYS A 40 31.80 -8.03 11.01
C LYS A 40 32.95 -7.43 11.80
N HIS A 41 33.51 -8.21 12.72
CA HIS A 41 34.56 -7.76 13.63
C HIS A 41 35.89 -7.47 12.88
N ASP A 42 36.13 -8.10 11.73
CA ASP A 42 37.31 -7.92 10.89
C ASP A 42 37.26 -6.67 9.99
N ASP A 43 36.11 -6.01 9.86
CA ASP A 43 35.95 -4.78 9.06
C ASP A 43 36.69 -3.56 9.66
N GLY A 44 37.17 -3.66 10.90
CA GLY A 44 37.79 -2.57 11.64
C GLY A 44 36.77 -1.52 12.11
N GLY A 45 37.26 -0.34 12.51
CA GLY A 45 36.43 0.76 12.99
C GLY A 45 36.36 1.93 12.02
N ALA A 46 35.28 2.70 12.07
CA ALA A 46 35.09 3.93 11.28
C ALA A 46 36.20 4.97 11.47
N THR A 47 36.93 4.93 12.58
CA THR A 47 38.10 5.78 12.83
C THR A 47 39.20 5.60 11.78
N LEU A 48 39.37 4.39 11.25
CA LEU A 48 40.34 4.11 10.17
C LEU A 48 39.95 4.85 8.88
N VAL A 49 38.66 4.82 8.54
CA VAL A 49 38.12 5.53 7.37
C VAL A 49 38.29 7.03 7.53
N LEU A 50 37.89 7.59 8.68
CA LEU A 50 38.03 9.03 8.93
C LEU A 50 39.49 9.50 8.89
N THR A 51 40.41 8.68 9.38
CA THR A 51 41.85 8.96 9.31
C THR A 51 42.37 8.96 7.87
N ALA A 52 41.96 7.98 7.06
CA ALA A 52 42.32 7.91 5.65
C ALA A 52 41.76 9.11 4.87
N ILE A 53 40.51 9.50 5.13
CA ILE A 53 39.89 10.69 4.55
C ILE A 53 40.63 11.96 4.93
N SER A 54 41.04 12.12 6.20
CA SER A 54 41.83 13.27 6.64
C SER A 54 43.14 13.39 5.85
N ARG A 55 43.85 12.26 5.64
CA ARG A 55 45.10 12.25 4.87
C ARG A 55 44.90 12.65 3.41
N GLU A 56 43.82 12.18 2.77
CA GLU A 56 43.49 12.60 1.40
C GLU A 56 43.20 14.10 1.31
N ARG A 57 42.49 14.64 2.31
CA ARG A 57 42.21 16.08 2.41
C ARG A 57 43.47 16.92 2.64
N ASP A 58 44.42 16.43 3.44
CA ASP A 58 45.68 17.13 3.68
C ASP A 58 46.61 17.09 2.46
N ALA A 59 46.56 16.02 1.66
CA ALA A 59 47.34 15.87 0.43
C ALA A 59 46.81 16.73 -0.73
N GLY A 60 45.50 16.95 -0.81
CA GLY A 60 44.88 17.86 -1.76
C GLY A 60 44.87 19.29 -1.22
N ALA A 61 45.57 20.24 -1.85
CA ALA A 61 45.73 21.63 -1.39
C ALA A 61 44.44 22.49 -1.27
N ALA A 62 43.24 21.91 -1.18
CA ALA A 62 41.97 22.58 -1.01
C ALA A 62 41.50 22.50 0.45
N ARG A 63 41.90 23.47 1.28
CA ARG A 63 41.31 23.66 2.61
C ARG A 63 39.82 24.04 2.49
N VAL A 64 38.93 23.07 2.63
CA VAL A 64 37.55 23.37 3.05
C VAL A 64 37.66 23.96 4.46
N ARG A 65 37.12 25.16 4.67
CA ARG A 65 37.05 25.80 6.00
C ARG A 65 36.31 24.82 6.93
N THR A 66 37.05 24.20 7.84
CA THR A 66 36.47 23.30 8.85
C THR A 66 35.40 24.11 9.59
N PRO A 67 34.14 23.65 9.62
CA PRO A 67 33.18 24.18 10.58
C PRO A 67 33.80 24.05 11.99
N GLU A 68 33.61 25.04 12.86
CA GLU A 68 33.98 24.91 14.28
C GLU A 68 33.48 23.57 14.83
N GLU A 69 34.30 22.89 15.62
CA GLU A 69 33.89 21.68 16.33
C GLU A 69 32.54 21.92 17.00
N PRO A 70 31.55 21.03 16.83
CA PRO A 70 30.36 21.15 17.63
C PRO A 70 30.80 21.10 19.09
N ALA A 71 30.34 22.10 19.87
CA ALA A 71 30.39 22.02 21.32
C ALA A 71 29.91 20.62 21.70
N SER A 72 30.72 19.90 22.47
CA SER A 72 30.36 18.65 23.11
C SER A 72 28.98 18.80 23.76
N ALA A 73 27.93 18.45 23.03
CA ALA A 73 26.62 18.26 23.59
C ALA A 73 26.72 16.94 24.34
N ASN A 74 26.97 17.07 25.64
CA ASN A 74 26.79 16.04 26.63
C ASN A 74 25.57 15.16 26.29
N GLY A 75 25.73 13.86 26.51
CA GLY A 75 24.85 12.78 26.04
C GLY A 75 23.34 13.03 26.15
N ASN A 76 22.62 12.47 25.17
CA ASN A 76 21.16 12.39 24.96
C ASN A 76 20.56 13.13 23.74
N GLY A 77 21.37 13.66 22.80
CA GLY A 77 20.87 14.42 21.64
C GLY A 77 20.95 13.77 20.25
N ARG A 78 21.42 12.51 20.11
CA ARG A 78 21.58 11.88 18.79
C ARG A 78 20.26 11.30 18.26
N PRO A 79 19.95 11.44 16.95
CA PRO A 79 18.64 11.12 16.38
C PRO A 79 18.31 9.62 16.38
N PHE A 80 19.33 8.77 16.35
CA PHE A 80 19.20 7.31 16.50
C PHE A 80 20.53 6.70 16.95
N GLN A 81 20.46 5.46 17.44
CA GLN A 81 21.64 4.67 17.79
C GLN A 81 22.32 4.13 16.53
N ILE A 82 23.65 4.11 16.53
CA ILE A 82 24.49 3.51 15.50
C ILE A 82 25.37 2.42 16.12
N PRO A 83 25.91 1.48 15.33
CA PRO A 83 26.87 0.49 15.79
C PRO A 83 28.07 1.10 16.52
N SER A 84 28.66 0.37 17.47
CA SER A 84 29.87 0.81 18.17
C SER A 84 31.10 0.91 17.27
N THR A 85 31.10 0.19 16.14
CA THR A 85 32.14 0.26 15.11
C THR A 85 32.03 1.50 14.22
N TRP A 86 30.89 2.21 14.26
CA TRP A 86 30.62 3.39 13.46
C TRP A 86 30.96 4.68 14.20
N ALA A 87 31.07 5.78 13.45
CA ALA A 87 31.31 7.11 14.01
C ALA A 87 30.38 8.15 13.38
N TRP A 88 29.93 9.12 14.18
CA TRP A 88 29.27 10.32 13.67
C TRP A 88 30.32 11.33 13.20
N THR A 89 30.06 11.98 12.08
CA THR A 89 30.88 13.10 11.56
C THR A 89 29.98 14.10 10.82
N GLN A 90 30.58 15.13 10.23
CA GLN A 90 29.89 16.10 9.39
C GLN A 90 30.32 15.99 7.93
N LEU A 91 29.43 16.34 6.99
CA LEU A 91 29.77 16.34 5.55
C LEU A 91 31.03 17.15 5.23
N GLY A 92 31.21 18.30 5.89
CA GLY A 92 32.38 19.17 5.71
C GLY A 92 33.70 18.54 6.16
N ASN A 93 33.65 17.53 7.04
CA ASN A 93 34.83 16.83 7.52
C ASN A 93 35.25 15.70 6.57
N ILE A 94 34.33 15.21 5.73
CA ILE A 94 34.60 14.09 4.82
C ILE A 94 34.72 14.51 3.36
N ALA A 95 34.04 15.57 2.93
CA ALA A 95 34.13 16.05 1.56
C ALA A 95 35.52 16.64 1.26
N LEU A 96 36.11 16.26 0.12
CA LEU A 96 37.33 16.90 -0.38
C LEU A 96 37.06 18.35 -0.80
N GLN A 97 35.86 18.61 -1.33
CA GLN A 97 35.44 19.94 -1.74
C GLN A 97 33.92 20.09 -1.70
N ILE A 98 33.44 21.26 -1.27
CA ILE A 98 32.05 21.70 -1.42
C ILE A 98 32.06 23.01 -2.20
N GLN A 99 31.60 23.00 -3.45
CA GLN A 99 31.82 24.08 -4.41
C GLN A 99 30.52 24.43 -5.15
N TYR A 100 30.25 25.73 -5.31
CA TYR A 100 29.18 26.21 -6.18
C TYR A 100 29.57 26.12 -7.65
N GLY A 101 28.59 25.86 -8.52
CA GLY A 101 28.81 25.84 -9.95
C GLY A 101 29.10 27.21 -10.56
N TYR A 102 29.42 27.18 -11.85
CA TYR A 102 29.74 28.35 -12.64
C TYR A 102 28.50 29.20 -12.91
N THR A 103 28.65 30.53 -12.85
CA THR A 103 27.58 31.48 -13.14
C THR A 103 27.71 31.98 -14.57
N ALA A 104 26.89 31.44 -15.46
CA ALA A 104 26.81 31.84 -16.86
C ALA A 104 25.40 31.57 -17.42
N SER A 105 25.09 32.24 -18.53
CA SER A 105 23.90 31.95 -19.31
C SER A 105 24.11 30.68 -20.14
N ALA A 106 23.08 29.84 -20.22
CA ALA A 106 23.09 28.68 -21.09
C ALA A 106 23.06 29.15 -22.56
N ASP A 107 23.96 28.61 -23.38
CA ASP A 107 24.11 28.94 -24.79
C ASP A 107 24.07 27.65 -25.64
N PRO A 108 22.96 27.37 -26.34
CA PRO A 108 22.82 26.19 -27.20
C PRO A 108 23.77 26.16 -28.40
N SER A 109 24.33 27.31 -28.79
CA SER A 109 25.23 27.43 -29.94
C SER A 109 26.64 26.91 -29.63
N THR A 110 27.05 26.99 -28.37
CA THR A 110 28.32 26.43 -27.88
C THR A 110 28.16 24.96 -27.52
N LYS A 111 29.05 24.09 -28.03
CA LYS A 111 28.97 22.63 -27.80
C LYS A 111 30.23 21.97 -27.25
N GLU A 112 31.34 22.71 -27.12
CA GLU A 112 32.63 22.15 -26.67
C GLU A 112 32.62 21.77 -25.17
N ILE A 113 32.02 22.61 -24.34
CA ILE A 113 31.85 22.37 -22.90
C ILE A 113 30.37 22.55 -22.56
N ARG A 114 29.77 21.51 -21.98
CA ARG A 114 28.36 21.53 -21.57
C ARG A 114 28.18 22.15 -20.20
N MET A 115 27.04 22.78 -19.96
CA MET A 115 26.66 23.35 -18.67
C MET A 115 25.44 22.63 -18.12
N LEU A 116 25.67 21.70 -17.20
CA LEU A 116 24.61 20.93 -16.55
C LEU A 116 23.80 21.83 -15.59
N ARG A 117 22.48 21.89 -15.78
CA ARG A 117 21.55 22.65 -14.93
C ARG A 117 20.67 21.71 -14.13
N ILE A 118 19.99 22.25 -13.11
CA ILE A 118 19.01 21.50 -12.31
C ILE A 118 17.95 20.85 -13.20
N THR A 119 17.46 21.57 -14.21
CA THR A 119 16.38 21.10 -15.11
C THR A 119 16.79 19.91 -15.98
N ASP A 120 18.09 19.73 -16.21
CA ASP A 120 18.61 18.67 -17.06
C ASP A 120 18.76 17.34 -16.31
N ILE A 121 18.61 17.37 -14.97
CA ILE A 121 18.64 16.20 -14.09
C ILE A 121 17.20 15.76 -13.82
N GLN A 122 16.79 14.64 -14.41
CA GLN A 122 15.45 14.07 -14.26
C GLN A 122 15.57 12.60 -13.87
N ASN A 123 14.86 12.17 -12.81
CA ASN A 123 14.83 10.77 -12.36
C ASN A 123 16.24 10.14 -12.17
N ASN A 124 17.17 10.88 -11.55
CA ASN A 124 18.58 10.50 -11.39
C ASN A 124 19.31 10.18 -12.72
N ARG A 125 18.86 10.79 -13.83
CA ARG A 125 19.46 10.66 -15.16
C ARG A 125 19.64 12.03 -15.81
N VAL A 126 20.57 12.08 -16.75
CA VAL A 126 20.86 13.25 -17.58
C VAL A 126 20.89 12.79 -19.03
N ASP A 127 20.11 13.46 -19.87
CA ASP A 127 20.22 13.33 -21.32
C ASP A 127 21.32 14.27 -21.83
N TRP A 128 22.58 13.82 -21.74
CA TRP A 128 23.78 14.62 -22.04
C TRP A 128 23.75 15.35 -23.40
N PRO A 129 23.23 14.76 -24.50
CA PRO A 129 23.05 15.46 -25.76
C PRO A 129 22.18 16.73 -25.70
N SER A 130 21.19 16.76 -24.80
CA SER A 130 20.27 17.89 -24.62
C SER A 130 20.84 19.03 -23.77
N VAL A 131 21.93 18.78 -23.04
CA VAL A 131 22.54 19.75 -22.13
C VAL A 131 23.14 20.89 -22.96
N PRO A 132 22.78 22.17 -22.67
CA PRO A 132 23.31 23.31 -23.42
C PRO A 132 24.79 23.54 -23.12
N GLY A 133 25.48 24.34 -23.95
CA GLY A 133 26.80 24.83 -23.60
C GLY A 133 26.77 26.10 -22.76
N CYS A 134 27.95 26.64 -22.49
CA CYS A 134 28.13 27.98 -21.95
C CYS A 134 29.44 28.60 -22.45
N GLN A 135 29.50 29.92 -22.47
CA GLN A 135 30.77 30.63 -22.65
C GLN A 135 31.59 30.53 -21.36
N ILE A 136 32.73 29.84 -21.44
CA ILE A 136 33.69 29.71 -20.33
C ILE A 136 35.10 29.59 -20.90
N GLU A 137 36.05 30.32 -20.30
CA GLU A 137 37.45 30.22 -20.70
C GLU A 137 38.04 28.85 -20.33
N GLN A 138 38.87 28.25 -21.19
CA GLN A 138 39.43 26.90 -20.95
C GLN A 138 40.20 26.78 -19.63
N GLY A 139 40.88 27.86 -19.20
CA GLY A 139 41.60 27.90 -17.92
C GLY A 139 40.66 27.86 -16.71
N GLU A 140 39.51 28.53 -16.80
CA GLU A 140 38.49 28.57 -15.75
C GLU A 140 37.66 27.28 -15.71
N ALA A 141 37.37 26.69 -16.88
CA ALA A 141 36.61 25.44 -17.00
C ALA A 141 37.20 24.31 -16.15
N LYS A 142 38.52 24.21 -16.04
CA LYS A 142 39.21 23.19 -15.22
C LYS A 142 38.71 23.14 -13.77
N LYS A 143 38.28 24.27 -13.20
CA LYS A 143 37.77 24.35 -11.82
C LYS A 143 36.38 23.76 -11.64
N TYR A 144 35.61 23.66 -12.72
CA TYR A 144 34.20 23.26 -12.70
C TYR A 144 33.92 21.98 -13.48
N LEU A 145 34.95 21.40 -14.13
CA LEU A 145 34.81 20.13 -14.84
C LEU A 145 34.32 19.04 -13.88
N LEU A 146 33.22 18.42 -14.26
CA LEU A 146 32.63 17.28 -13.57
C LEU A 146 33.49 16.04 -13.79
N SER A 147 33.69 15.28 -12.72
CA SER A 147 34.36 13.98 -12.74
C SER A 147 33.40 12.88 -12.29
N PRO A 148 33.65 11.62 -12.67
CA PRO A 148 32.89 10.49 -12.16
C PRO A 148 32.90 10.48 -10.63
N ASN A 149 31.74 10.20 -10.02
CA ASN A 149 31.48 10.22 -8.57
C ASN A 149 31.36 11.60 -7.92
N ASP A 150 31.50 12.70 -8.65
CA ASP A 150 31.07 14.02 -8.13
C ASP A 150 29.59 13.94 -7.75
N ILE A 151 29.19 14.52 -6.62
CA ILE A 151 27.78 14.57 -6.21
C ILE A 151 27.28 16.00 -6.32
N LEU A 152 26.27 16.22 -7.16
CA LEU A 152 25.62 17.52 -7.36
C LEU A 152 24.36 17.60 -6.52
N ILE A 153 24.19 18.66 -5.75
CA ILE A 153 23.03 18.92 -4.89
C ILE A 153 22.35 20.20 -5.37
N ALA A 154 21.05 20.11 -5.66
CA ALA A 154 20.24 21.25 -6.05
C ALA A 154 20.05 22.22 -4.89
N ARG A 155 20.39 23.50 -5.09
CA ARG A 155 20.40 24.48 -4.01
C ARG A 155 19.09 25.23 -3.82
N THR A 156 18.30 25.40 -4.88
CA THR A 156 17.13 26.30 -4.93
C THR A 156 15.96 25.67 -5.68
N GLY A 157 14.76 26.23 -5.49
CA GLY A 157 13.53 25.84 -6.17
C GLY A 157 12.84 24.61 -5.57
N GLY A 158 11.84 24.08 -6.28
CA GLY A 158 11.06 22.91 -5.83
C GLY A 158 11.86 21.59 -5.77
N THR A 159 13.13 21.61 -6.16
CA THR A 159 14.04 20.46 -6.14
C THR A 159 15.17 20.62 -5.13
N ILE A 160 15.09 21.60 -4.23
CA ILE A 160 16.10 21.81 -3.18
C ILE A 160 16.49 20.50 -2.49
N GLY A 161 17.79 20.26 -2.35
CA GLY A 161 18.33 19.07 -1.70
C GLY A 161 18.40 17.81 -2.57
N LYS A 162 17.76 17.75 -3.74
CA LYS A 162 17.90 16.58 -4.62
C LYS A 162 19.35 16.43 -5.04
N SER A 163 19.87 15.21 -4.96
CA SER A 163 21.26 14.88 -5.22
C SER A 163 21.41 13.99 -6.46
N PHE A 164 22.46 14.18 -7.24
CA PHE A 164 22.80 13.41 -8.42
C PHE A 164 24.27 13.01 -8.37
N ILE A 165 24.57 11.71 -8.48
CA ILE A 165 25.94 11.22 -8.63
C ILE A 165 26.31 11.26 -10.11
N VAL A 166 27.41 11.92 -10.44
CA VAL A 166 27.87 12.07 -11.82
C VAL A 166 28.43 10.74 -12.31
N PRO A 167 27.84 10.13 -13.36
CA PRO A 167 28.42 8.96 -14.02
C PRO A 167 29.63 9.36 -14.85
N ASP A 168 30.26 8.40 -15.53
CA ASP A 168 31.26 8.74 -16.55
C ASP A 168 30.59 9.51 -17.71
N ALA A 169 30.75 10.84 -17.69
CA ALA A 169 30.04 11.73 -18.59
C ALA A 169 30.69 11.67 -19.99
N PRO A 170 29.92 11.43 -21.07
CA PRO A 170 30.47 11.27 -22.42
C PRO A 170 31.02 12.58 -23.01
N VAL A 171 30.76 13.71 -22.36
CA VAL A 171 31.13 15.06 -22.82
C VAL A 171 31.68 15.89 -21.67
N LYS A 172 32.70 16.71 -21.95
CA LYS A 172 33.25 17.66 -20.98
C LYS A 172 32.16 18.60 -20.50
N SER A 173 31.88 18.57 -19.21
CA SER A 173 30.74 19.26 -18.62
C SER A 173 31.14 20.02 -17.37
N VAL A 174 30.68 21.26 -17.26
CA VAL A 174 30.64 22.06 -16.04
C VAL A 174 29.21 22.08 -15.50
N PHE A 175 29.01 22.63 -14.30
CA PHE A 175 27.71 22.66 -13.64
C PHE A 175 27.31 24.09 -13.27
N ALA A 176 26.02 24.39 -13.34
CA ALA A 176 25.46 25.71 -13.07
C ALA A 176 25.54 26.08 -11.58
N SER A 177 25.62 27.37 -11.28
CA SER A 177 25.70 27.92 -9.91
C SER A 177 24.51 27.59 -9.00
N TYR A 178 23.41 27.09 -9.57
CA TYR A 178 22.27 26.53 -8.85
C TYR A 178 22.50 25.10 -8.31
N LEU A 179 23.63 24.48 -8.65
CA LEU A 179 24.09 23.21 -8.14
C LEU A 179 25.31 23.42 -7.23
N ILE A 180 25.38 22.64 -6.16
CA ILE A 180 26.54 22.54 -5.27
C ILE A 180 27.17 21.18 -5.51
N ARG A 181 28.45 21.15 -5.88
CA ARG A 181 29.23 19.93 -6.01
C ARG A 181 29.86 19.57 -4.68
N VAL A 182 29.74 18.29 -4.31
CA VAL A 182 30.45 17.63 -3.24
C VAL A 182 31.36 16.57 -3.88
N ILE A 183 32.66 16.65 -3.62
CA ILE A 183 33.63 15.65 -4.08
C ILE A 183 33.91 14.66 -2.94
N PRO A 184 33.48 13.39 -3.05
CA PRO A 184 33.78 12.38 -2.05
C PRO A 184 35.26 11.93 -2.12
N PRO A 185 35.86 11.54 -0.99
CA PRO A 185 37.21 10.97 -0.96
C PRO A 185 37.23 9.54 -1.50
N GLN A 186 38.38 9.08 -2.00
CA GLN A 186 38.54 7.72 -2.53
C GLN A 186 38.43 6.64 -1.46
N SER A 187 38.80 6.96 -0.22
CA SER A 187 38.63 6.09 0.96
C SER A 187 37.17 5.90 1.40
N MET A 188 36.21 6.50 0.70
CA MET A 188 34.77 6.36 0.96
C MET A 188 34.04 5.87 -0.28
N ALA A 189 33.05 5.01 -0.10
CA ALA A 189 32.15 4.66 -1.20
C ALA A 189 31.24 5.86 -1.54
N ALA A 190 31.44 6.48 -2.70
CA ALA A 190 30.61 7.61 -3.15
C ALA A 190 29.11 7.26 -3.19
N GLN A 191 28.77 6.02 -3.56
CA GLN A 191 27.38 5.55 -3.57
C GLN A 191 26.79 5.46 -2.15
N TYR A 192 27.59 5.19 -1.11
CA TYR A 192 27.10 5.26 0.27
C TYR A 192 26.69 6.68 0.64
N LEU A 193 27.52 7.68 0.28
CA LEU A 193 27.19 9.09 0.49
C LEU A 193 25.92 9.48 -0.30
N LYS A 194 25.77 8.99 -1.53
CA LYS A 194 24.56 9.19 -2.33
C LYS A 194 23.32 8.61 -1.66
N ASN A 195 23.39 7.39 -1.12
CA ASN A 195 22.30 6.75 -0.38
C ASN A 195 21.93 7.54 0.88
N PHE A 196 22.92 8.06 1.61
CA PHE A 196 22.67 8.96 2.75
C PHE A 196 21.91 10.23 2.32
N LEU A 197 22.31 10.86 1.21
CA LEU A 197 21.65 12.06 0.65
C LEU A 197 20.27 11.80 0.05
N GLU A 198 19.78 10.56 0.08
CA GLU A 198 18.39 10.20 -0.25
C GLU A 198 17.60 9.75 0.98
N SER A 199 18.25 9.59 2.13
CA SER A 199 17.64 9.04 3.34
C SER A 199 16.63 10.02 4.00
N PRO A 200 15.62 9.51 4.72
CA PRO A 200 14.68 10.35 5.48
C PRO A 200 15.37 11.27 6.49
N PHE A 201 16.46 10.80 7.09
CA PHE A 201 17.25 11.58 8.03
C PHE A 201 17.91 12.81 7.39
N TYR A 202 18.52 12.65 6.21
CA TYR A 202 19.06 13.78 5.44
C TYR A 202 17.98 14.84 5.17
N TRP A 203 16.81 14.41 4.67
CA TRP A 203 15.71 15.33 4.38
C TRP A 203 15.18 16.04 5.62
N THR A 204 15.23 15.39 6.78
CA THR A 204 14.83 15.99 8.06
C THR A 204 15.81 17.07 8.52
N GLN A 205 17.11 16.80 8.42
CA GLN A 205 18.14 17.83 8.67
C GLN A 205 17.96 19.02 7.72
N LEU A 206 17.81 18.75 6.42
CA LEU A 206 17.67 19.79 5.40
C LEU A 206 16.42 20.67 5.61
N ARG A 207 15.26 20.09 5.95
CA ARG A 207 14.03 20.84 6.25
C ARG A 207 14.18 21.75 7.46
N THR A 208 14.85 21.26 8.50
CA THR A 208 15.10 22.04 9.72
C THR A 208 15.99 23.25 9.43
N MET A 209 16.96 23.09 8.52
CA MET A 209 17.92 24.13 8.14
C MET A 209 17.38 25.11 7.09
N SER A 210 16.30 24.78 6.39
CA SER A 210 15.71 25.59 5.30
C SER A 210 14.45 26.37 5.70
N ALA A 211 14.11 26.41 6.99
CA ALA A 211 12.94 27.13 7.52
C ALA A 211 13.14 28.66 7.47
N GLY A 212 12.78 29.28 6.34
CA GLY A 212 12.69 30.73 6.13
C GLY A 212 11.50 31.07 5.25
N THR A 213 10.87 32.24 5.44
CA THR A 213 9.58 32.65 4.86
C THR A 213 9.62 33.01 3.35
N GLY A 214 10.66 32.62 2.61
CA GLY A 214 10.86 32.88 1.18
C GLY A 214 11.17 31.60 0.36
N GLN A 215 11.56 31.72 -0.91
CA GLN A 215 11.98 30.56 -1.72
C GLN A 215 13.04 29.73 -0.96
N PRO A 216 12.78 28.44 -0.67
CA PRO A 216 13.74 27.61 0.06
C PRO A 216 15.07 27.56 -0.68
N ASN A 217 16.18 27.83 0.04
CA ASN A 217 17.54 27.78 -0.50
C ASN A 217 18.46 27.10 0.52
N VAL A 218 19.38 26.24 0.05
CA VAL A 218 20.44 25.63 0.86
C VAL A 218 21.79 26.11 0.36
N ASN A 219 22.70 26.41 1.29
CA ASN A 219 24.04 26.87 0.99
C ASN A 219 25.10 25.81 1.35
N GLY A 220 26.30 25.93 0.80
CA GLY A 220 27.39 24.95 1.02
C GLY A 220 27.85 24.85 2.48
N GLN A 221 27.73 25.92 3.29
CA GLN A 221 28.04 25.85 4.73
C GLN A 221 27.00 25.03 5.48
N ALA A 222 25.72 25.21 5.16
CA ALA A 222 24.63 24.42 5.69
C ALA A 222 24.82 22.94 5.34
N LEU A 223 25.10 22.61 4.07
CA LEU A 223 25.41 21.23 3.67
C LEU A 223 26.62 20.67 4.43
N GLY A 224 27.66 21.48 4.65
CA GLY A 224 28.85 21.06 5.40
C GLY A 224 28.56 20.64 6.85
N ARG A 225 27.49 21.15 7.47
CA ARG A 225 27.09 20.84 8.85
C ARG A 225 26.20 19.59 8.97
N LEU A 226 25.79 18.98 7.86
CA LEU A 226 24.97 17.76 7.90
C LEU A 226 25.70 16.66 8.67
N GLU A 227 25.01 16.09 9.65
CA GLU A 227 25.49 14.97 10.45
C GLU A 227 25.34 13.66 9.66
N ILE A 228 26.43 12.90 9.58
CA ILE A 228 26.51 11.67 8.80
C ILE A 228 27.07 10.56 9.68
N PRO A 229 26.37 9.42 9.78
CA PRO A 229 26.94 8.21 10.37
C PRO A 229 27.87 7.54 9.34
N ILE A 230 29.09 7.20 9.74
CA ILE A 230 30.10 6.60 8.86
C ILE A 230 30.43 5.18 9.34
N PRO A 231 30.21 4.15 8.49
CA PRO A 231 30.68 2.78 8.72
C PRO A 231 32.15 2.60 8.32
N PRO A 232 32.78 1.48 8.71
CA PRO A 232 33.98 0.96 8.06
C PRO A 232 33.81 0.82 6.53
N HIS A 233 34.89 1.02 5.78
CA HIS A 233 34.84 1.08 4.31
C HIS A 233 34.36 -0.23 3.66
N ALA A 234 34.75 -1.39 4.22
CA ALA A 234 34.26 -2.68 3.74
C ALA A 234 32.74 -2.83 3.95
N GLU A 235 32.24 -2.38 5.11
CA GLU A 235 30.81 -2.38 5.43
C GLU A 235 30.03 -1.41 4.53
N GLN A 236 30.57 -0.22 4.20
CA GLN A 236 29.94 0.71 3.24
C GLN A 236 29.64 0.02 1.91
N LYS A 237 30.57 -0.77 1.37
CA LYS A 237 30.38 -1.51 0.12
C LYS A 237 29.28 -2.58 0.25
N ARG A 238 29.22 -3.28 1.37
CA ARG A 238 28.15 -4.27 1.65
C ARG A 238 26.79 -3.60 1.76
N ILE A 239 26.71 -2.46 2.44
CA ILE A 239 25.49 -1.65 2.54
C ILE A 239 25.03 -1.21 1.15
N VAL A 240 25.92 -0.65 0.33
CA VAL A 240 25.60 -0.23 -1.04
C VAL A 240 25.02 -1.38 -1.84
N ALA A 241 25.70 -2.54 -1.86
CA ALA A 241 25.22 -3.71 -2.59
C ALA A 241 23.82 -4.17 -2.12
N LYS A 242 23.57 -4.15 -0.81
CA LYS A 242 22.26 -4.55 -0.26
C LYS A 242 21.17 -3.52 -0.54
N VAL A 243 21.48 -2.22 -0.49
CA VAL A 243 20.55 -1.16 -0.91
C VAL A 243 20.17 -1.34 -2.38
N ASP A 244 21.14 -1.58 -3.26
CA ASP A 244 20.90 -1.76 -4.70
C ASP A 244 20.00 -2.98 -4.95
N GLU A 245 20.25 -4.11 -4.27
CA GLU A 245 19.42 -5.32 -4.31
C GLU A 245 17.96 -5.02 -3.95
N LEU A 246 17.74 -4.35 -2.82
CA LEU A 246 16.41 -4.05 -2.30
C LEU A 246 15.69 -2.96 -3.11
N MET A 247 16.43 -1.96 -3.63
CA MET A 247 15.87 -0.94 -4.53
C MET A 247 15.43 -1.56 -5.86
N ALA A 248 16.19 -2.53 -6.38
CA ALA A 248 15.80 -3.30 -7.56
C ALA A 248 14.56 -4.16 -7.30
N LEU A 249 14.43 -4.76 -6.11
CA LEU A 249 13.20 -5.45 -5.71
C LEU A 249 12.01 -4.48 -5.67
N CYS A 250 12.17 -3.31 -5.05
CA CYS A 250 11.14 -2.26 -5.03
C CYS A 250 10.71 -1.85 -6.45
N ASN A 251 11.67 -1.70 -7.40
CA ASN A 251 11.36 -1.39 -8.80
C ASN A 251 10.52 -2.50 -9.46
N ARG A 252 10.83 -3.79 -9.19
CA ARG A 252 10.06 -4.91 -9.74
C ARG A 252 8.63 -4.94 -9.19
N LEU A 253 8.47 -4.74 -7.89
CA LEU A 253 7.17 -4.72 -7.22
C LEU A 253 6.29 -3.58 -7.74
N GLU A 254 6.86 -2.39 -7.92
CA GLU A 254 6.17 -1.23 -8.49
C GLU A 254 5.71 -1.51 -9.94
N ALA A 255 6.55 -2.13 -10.76
CA ALA A 255 6.19 -2.53 -12.11
C ALA A 255 5.07 -3.58 -12.13
N GLN A 256 5.11 -4.58 -11.24
CA GLN A 256 4.06 -5.60 -11.09
C GLN A 256 2.73 -4.99 -10.67
N GLN A 257 2.74 -4.05 -9.72
CA GLN A 257 1.55 -3.32 -9.29
C GLN A 257 0.95 -2.51 -10.45
N GLN A 258 1.77 -1.77 -11.19
CA GLN A 258 1.33 -0.99 -12.35
C GLN A 258 0.74 -1.89 -13.45
N GLU A 259 1.35 -3.06 -13.70
CA GLU A 259 0.84 -4.02 -14.66
C GLU A 259 -0.50 -4.62 -14.22
N ARG A 260 -0.62 -5.01 -12.95
CA ARG A 260 -1.87 -5.50 -12.35
C ARG A 260 -2.98 -4.47 -12.49
N ASP A 261 -2.72 -3.22 -12.16
CA ASP A 261 -3.70 -2.13 -12.24
C ASP A 261 -4.10 -1.86 -13.70
N THR A 262 -3.16 -1.92 -14.62
CA THR A 262 -3.43 -1.78 -16.07
C THR A 262 -4.30 -2.94 -16.59
N ARG A 263 -3.99 -4.19 -16.20
CA ARG A 263 -4.78 -5.37 -16.57
C ARG A 263 -6.19 -5.31 -15.97
N HIS A 264 -6.31 -4.91 -14.70
CA HIS A 264 -7.61 -4.72 -14.05
C HIS A 264 -8.43 -3.63 -14.76
N ALA A 265 -7.82 -2.51 -15.13
CA ALA A 265 -8.49 -1.45 -15.88
C ALA A 265 -8.94 -1.93 -17.28
N ALA A 266 -8.11 -2.71 -17.97
CA ALA A 266 -8.47 -3.29 -19.27
C ALA A 266 -9.62 -4.30 -19.17
N LEU A 267 -9.59 -5.18 -18.17
CA LEU A 267 -10.65 -6.15 -17.90
C LEU A 267 -11.95 -5.45 -17.47
N ALA A 268 -11.86 -4.43 -16.62
CA ALA A 268 -12.99 -3.60 -16.23
C ALA A 268 -13.64 -2.95 -17.46
N ARG A 269 -12.82 -2.33 -18.34
CA ARG A 269 -13.30 -1.74 -19.59
C ARG A 269 -13.94 -2.79 -20.51
N ALA A 270 -13.30 -3.93 -20.72
CA ALA A 270 -13.83 -5.01 -21.56
C ALA A 270 -15.15 -5.57 -21.00
N SER A 271 -15.25 -5.71 -19.68
CA SER A 271 -16.47 -6.15 -19.01
C SER A 271 -17.60 -5.13 -19.19
N LEU A 272 -17.29 -3.84 -19.02
CA LEU A 272 -18.23 -2.75 -19.29
C LEU A 272 -18.67 -2.71 -20.76
N THR A 273 -17.75 -2.92 -21.71
CA THR A 273 -18.06 -2.96 -23.16
C THR A 273 -18.95 -4.15 -23.51
N ARG A 274 -18.57 -5.37 -23.12
CA ARG A 274 -19.38 -6.58 -23.36
C ARG A 274 -20.78 -6.44 -22.76
N PHE A 275 -20.82 -5.84 -21.58
CA PHE A 275 -22.07 -5.57 -20.91
C PHE A 275 -22.89 -4.49 -21.65
N ALA A 276 -22.26 -3.43 -22.19
CA ALA A 276 -22.94 -2.41 -23.00
C ALA A 276 -23.48 -2.96 -24.34
N GLU A 277 -22.82 -3.95 -24.93
CA GLU A 277 -23.26 -4.64 -26.15
C GLU A 277 -24.49 -5.53 -25.93
N ALA A 278 -24.54 -6.25 -24.80
CA ALA A 278 -25.67 -7.12 -24.44
C ALA A 278 -26.13 -6.89 -22.98
N PRO A 279 -26.71 -5.73 -22.69
CA PRO A 279 -27.09 -5.35 -21.34
C PRO A 279 -28.42 -6.02 -20.99
N THR A 280 -28.31 -7.14 -20.29
CA THR A 280 -29.46 -7.90 -19.79
C THR A 280 -29.39 -7.97 -18.27
N PRO A 281 -30.54 -8.14 -17.58
CA PRO A 281 -30.54 -8.39 -16.15
C PRO A 281 -29.65 -9.57 -15.72
N ALA A 282 -29.53 -10.59 -16.58
CA ALA A 282 -28.67 -11.75 -16.35
C ALA A 282 -27.17 -11.39 -16.29
N ASN A 283 -26.75 -10.36 -17.04
CA ASN A 283 -25.35 -9.94 -17.11
C ASN A 283 -24.95 -8.94 -16.01
N LEU A 284 -25.88 -8.49 -15.18
CA LEU A 284 -25.60 -7.53 -14.09
C LEU A 284 -24.59 -8.04 -13.08
N ASN A 285 -24.56 -9.35 -12.82
CA ASN A 285 -23.61 -9.95 -11.88
C ASN A 285 -22.16 -9.82 -12.34
N PHE A 286 -21.90 -9.67 -13.65
CA PHE A 286 -20.54 -9.44 -14.16
C PHE A 286 -19.97 -8.09 -13.72
N LEU A 287 -20.83 -7.10 -13.46
CA LEU A 287 -20.40 -5.78 -12.98
C LEU A 287 -19.78 -5.85 -11.57
N PHE A 288 -20.17 -6.83 -10.77
CA PHE A 288 -19.74 -6.95 -9.37
C PHE A 288 -18.71 -8.07 -9.16
N ASN A 289 -18.02 -8.50 -10.21
CA ASN A 289 -17.06 -9.60 -10.12
C ASN A 289 -15.76 -9.15 -9.41
N LYS A 290 -15.34 -9.92 -8.41
CA LYS A 290 -14.12 -9.64 -7.62
C LYS A 290 -12.83 -9.75 -8.43
N SER A 291 -12.81 -10.53 -9.50
CA SER A 291 -11.59 -10.81 -10.28
C SER A 291 -11.18 -9.67 -11.22
N TYR A 292 -12.04 -8.68 -11.43
CA TYR A 292 -11.74 -7.49 -12.24
C TYR A 292 -12.50 -6.29 -11.67
N PRO A 293 -11.95 -5.66 -10.63
CA PRO A 293 -12.68 -4.61 -9.91
C PRO A 293 -12.91 -3.40 -10.82
N ILE A 294 -14.17 -3.18 -11.18
CA ILE A 294 -14.62 -1.92 -11.78
C ILE A 294 -14.68 -0.89 -10.65
N THR A 295 -14.20 0.33 -10.90
CA THR A 295 -14.24 1.38 -9.87
C THR A 295 -15.70 1.67 -9.48
N PRO A 296 -16.00 1.98 -8.20
CA PRO A 296 -17.34 2.38 -7.79
C PRO A 296 -17.91 3.49 -8.67
N ALA A 297 -17.09 4.49 -9.03
CA ALA A 297 -17.50 5.57 -9.92
C ALA A 297 -17.94 5.08 -11.30
N ASP A 298 -17.21 4.14 -11.92
CA ASP A 298 -17.56 3.61 -13.23
C ASP A 298 -18.75 2.65 -13.18
N LEU A 299 -18.92 1.91 -12.07
CA LEU A 299 -20.14 1.13 -11.82
C LEU A 299 -21.38 2.01 -11.78
N ARG A 300 -21.34 3.13 -11.04
CA ARG A 300 -22.48 4.07 -10.98
C ARG A 300 -22.85 4.60 -12.36
N LYS A 301 -21.84 4.98 -13.17
CA LYS A 301 -22.07 5.43 -14.55
C LYS A 301 -22.72 4.33 -15.39
N ALA A 302 -22.19 3.12 -15.35
CA ALA A 302 -22.73 1.98 -16.10
C ALA A 302 -24.19 1.67 -15.71
N ILE A 303 -24.47 1.59 -14.40
CA ILE A 303 -25.82 1.35 -13.88
C ILE A 303 -26.81 2.41 -14.40
N LEU A 304 -26.43 3.69 -14.36
CA LEU A 304 -27.30 4.77 -14.85
C LEU A 304 -27.48 4.72 -16.37
N SER A 305 -26.45 4.44 -17.14
CA SER A 305 -26.56 4.28 -18.60
C SER A 305 -27.54 3.17 -18.99
N LEU A 306 -27.52 2.03 -18.29
CA LEU A 306 -28.48 0.95 -18.54
C LEU A 306 -29.90 1.33 -18.17
N ALA A 307 -30.04 2.03 -17.05
CA ALA A 307 -31.34 2.46 -16.54
C ALA A 307 -32.02 3.31 -17.60
N VAL A 308 -31.30 4.27 -18.18
CA VAL A 308 -31.85 5.21 -19.18
C VAL A 308 -32.03 4.63 -20.58
N GLN A 309 -31.47 3.45 -20.85
CA GLN A 309 -31.65 2.73 -22.12
C GLN A 309 -32.66 1.57 -22.00
N GLY A 310 -33.32 1.39 -20.86
CA GLY A 310 -34.35 0.36 -20.67
C GLY A 310 -33.82 -1.08 -20.64
N LYS A 311 -32.54 -1.23 -20.32
CA LYS A 311 -31.81 -2.50 -20.34
C LYS A 311 -31.48 -3.03 -18.93
N LEU A 312 -31.80 -2.25 -17.90
CA LEU A 312 -31.52 -2.60 -16.51
C LEU A 312 -32.50 -3.64 -15.93
N VAL A 313 -33.75 -3.61 -16.37
CA VAL A 313 -34.83 -4.52 -15.95
C VAL A 313 -35.47 -5.15 -17.19
N ALA A 314 -36.16 -6.28 -17.02
CA ALA A 314 -36.87 -6.92 -18.12
C ALA A 314 -38.09 -6.07 -18.56
N GLN A 315 -38.35 -6.03 -19.87
CA GLN A 315 -39.58 -5.46 -20.43
C GLN A 315 -40.74 -6.43 -20.14
N GLU A 316 -41.84 -5.93 -19.57
CA GLU A 316 -43.02 -6.75 -19.30
C GLU A 316 -44.09 -6.44 -20.36
N PRO A 317 -44.61 -7.44 -21.10
CA PRO A 317 -45.61 -7.21 -22.15
C PRO A 317 -46.91 -6.56 -21.67
N ASP A 318 -47.25 -6.74 -20.38
CA ASP A 318 -48.47 -6.21 -19.77
C ASP A 318 -48.33 -4.76 -19.27
N ASP A 319 -47.13 -4.17 -19.32
CA ASP A 319 -46.91 -2.78 -18.92
C ASP A 319 -47.61 -1.82 -19.90
N GLU A 320 -48.42 -0.88 -19.40
CA GLU A 320 -49.08 0.16 -20.20
C GLU A 320 -48.05 1.02 -20.95
N PRO A 321 -47.97 0.95 -22.30
CA PRO A 321 -46.95 1.68 -23.07
C PRO A 321 -47.07 3.19 -22.90
N ALA A 322 -45.96 3.90 -23.10
CA ALA A 322 -45.93 5.37 -23.00
C ALA A 322 -46.94 6.06 -23.92
N GLU A 323 -47.15 5.52 -25.12
CA GLU A 323 -48.13 6.02 -26.10
C GLU A 323 -49.57 6.00 -25.56
N THR A 324 -49.90 5.06 -24.68
CA THR A 324 -51.23 4.98 -24.03
C THR A 324 -51.26 5.77 -22.71
N CYS A 325 -50.19 5.68 -21.92
CA CYS A 325 -50.11 6.34 -20.62
C CYS A 325 -50.08 7.87 -20.73
N LEU A 326 -49.35 8.46 -21.68
CA LEU A 326 -49.20 9.92 -21.78
C LEU A 326 -50.54 10.63 -22.07
N PRO A 327 -51.36 10.19 -23.06
CA PRO A 327 -52.70 10.73 -23.27
C PRO A 327 -53.63 10.53 -22.07
N ARG A 328 -53.58 9.36 -21.40
CA ARG A 328 -54.38 9.09 -20.18
C ARG A 328 -54.10 10.10 -19.07
N LEU A 329 -52.85 10.55 -18.95
CA LEU A 329 -52.42 11.57 -18.00
C LEU A 329 -52.71 13.01 -18.48
N GLY A 330 -53.31 13.20 -19.66
CA GLY A 330 -53.55 14.50 -20.27
C GLY A 330 -52.27 15.21 -20.73
N LEU A 331 -51.22 14.45 -21.03
CA LEU A 331 -49.90 14.96 -21.42
C LEU A 331 -49.68 14.80 -22.93
N LYS A 332 -48.83 15.65 -23.50
CA LYS A 332 -48.51 15.62 -24.93
C LYS A 332 -47.30 14.71 -25.18
N CYS A 333 -47.36 13.97 -26.28
CA CYS A 333 -46.22 13.27 -26.86
C CYS A 333 -45.69 14.12 -28.02
N THR A 334 -44.86 15.13 -27.74
CA THR A 334 -44.39 16.08 -28.77
C THR A 334 -42.89 15.98 -28.97
N LEU A 335 -42.47 15.15 -29.93
CA LEU A 335 -41.26 15.40 -30.70
C LEU A 335 -41.66 15.50 -32.16
N ASP A 336 -41.93 16.72 -32.64
CA ASP A 336 -41.89 16.96 -34.08
C ASP A 336 -40.48 16.57 -34.57
N PRO A 337 -40.33 15.84 -35.69
CA PRO A 337 -39.02 15.50 -36.22
C PRO A 337 -38.23 16.79 -36.44
N VAL A 338 -37.10 16.91 -35.75
CA VAL A 338 -36.19 18.04 -35.91
C VAL A 338 -35.48 17.86 -37.24
N ASP A 339 -35.74 18.78 -38.17
CA ASP A 339 -34.99 19.07 -39.41
C ASP A 339 -34.06 17.93 -39.90
N GLY A 340 -34.62 16.97 -40.63
CA GLY A 340 -33.88 16.12 -41.58
C GLY A 340 -32.77 15.21 -41.04
N SER A 341 -32.54 15.13 -39.73
CA SER A 341 -31.72 14.07 -39.13
C SER A 341 -32.64 12.96 -38.63
N ASP A 342 -32.97 12.06 -39.54
CA ASP A 342 -33.62 10.79 -39.25
C ASP A 342 -32.62 9.87 -38.52
N GLN A 343 -32.33 10.22 -37.27
CA GLN A 343 -31.68 9.34 -36.32
C GLN A 343 -32.67 9.10 -35.19
N THR A 344 -33.71 8.32 -35.49
CA THR A 344 -34.31 7.46 -34.48
C THR A 344 -33.18 6.57 -33.97
N ASP A 345 -32.64 6.93 -32.82
CA ASP A 345 -31.76 6.07 -32.06
C ASP A 345 -32.59 4.84 -31.66
N ASP A 346 -32.54 3.79 -32.50
CA ASP A 346 -33.21 2.47 -32.39
C ASP A 346 -32.88 1.70 -31.10
N SER A 347 -32.23 2.36 -30.13
CA SER A 347 -31.71 1.75 -28.91
C SER A 347 -32.69 1.74 -27.74
N LEU A 348 -33.83 2.44 -27.81
CA LEU A 348 -34.85 2.43 -26.75
C LEU A 348 -35.87 1.30 -26.95
N PRO A 349 -36.42 0.74 -25.85
CA PRO A 349 -37.47 -0.27 -25.95
C PRO A 349 -38.72 0.24 -26.67
N PRO A 350 -39.43 -0.61 -27.45
CA PRO A 350 -40.63 -0.19 -28.18
C PRO A 350 -41.78 0.34 -27.31
N SER A 351 -41.85 -0.07 -26.04
CA SER A 351 -42.83 0.39 -25.06
C SER A 351 -42.59 1.82 -24.57
N TRP A 352 -41.40 2.40 -24.85
CA TRP A 352 -40.99 3.71 -24.37
C TRP A 352 -41.35 4.81 -25.34
N GLY A 353 -41.73 5.96 -24.79
CA GLY A 353 -41.93 7.19 -25.53
C GLY A 353 -40.75 8.13 -25.36
N ARG A 354 -40.71 9.19 -26.17
CA ARG A 354 -39.86 10.35 -25.93
C ARG A 354 -40.73 11.60 -25.84
N VAL A 355 -40.45 12.42 -24.84
CA VAL A 355 -41.22 13.65 -24.56
C VAL A 355 -40.27 14.81 -24.31
N ARG A 356 -40.73 16.04 -24.52
CA ARG A 356 -40.00 17.20 -23.98
C ARG A 356 -40.20 17.23 -22.48
N PHE A 357 -39.16 17.59 -21.74
CA PHE A 357 -39.25 17.61 -20.28
C PHE A 357 -40.38 18.54 -19.76
N GLU A 358 -40.68 19.63 -20.48
CA GLU A 358 -41.80 20.52 -20.14
C GLU A 358 -43.20 19.91 -20.30
N ASP A 359 -43.34 18.86 -21.12
CA ASP A 359 -44.60 18.14 -21.33
C ASP A 359 -44.96 17.30 -20.11
N VAL A 360 -43.97 16.90 -19.30
CA VAL A 360 -44.16 16.07 -18.09
C VAL A 360 -43.88 16.83 -16.79
N ALA A 361 -43.18 17.96 -16.85
CA ALA A 361 -42.78 18.73 -15.67
C ALA A 361 -42.95 20.26 -15.82
N LEU A 362 -43.40 20.90 -14.75
CA LEU A 362 -43.47 22.35 -14.59
C LEU A 362 -42.14 22.89 -14.07
N VAL A 363 -41.33 23.47 -14.96
CA VAL A 363 -40.01 24.04 -14.62
C VAL A 363 -40.12 25.52 -14.25
N ALA A 364 -39.60 25.90 -13.08
CA ALA A 364 -39.57 27.27 -12.57
C ALA A 364 -38.20 27.66 -12.00
N GLY A 365 -37.86 28.95 -12.12
CA GLY A 365 -36.69 29.56 -11.48
C GLY A 365 -36.95 29.98 -10.03
N GLY A 366 -35.88 30.12 -9.26
CA GLY A 366 -35.94 30.49 -7.85
C GLY A 366 -35.86 31.98 -7.55
N VAL A 367 -35.68 32.30 -6.27
CA VAL A 367 -35.57 33.66 -5.74
C VAL A 367 -34.27 34.32 -6.23
N THR A 368 -34.39 35.53 -6.78
CA THR A 368 -33.24 36.38 -7.11
C THR A 368 -32.76 37.12 -5.87
N LEU A 369 -31.50 36.88 -5.48
CA LEU A 369 -30.88 37.54 -4.32
C LEU A 369 -30.60 39.03 -4.60
N GLY A 370 -30.70 39.87 -3.56
CA GLY A 370 -30.32 41.28 -3.65
C GLY A 370 -31.36 42.22 -4.31
N ARG A 371 -32.58 41.74 -4.59
CA ARG A 371 -33.67 42.60 -5.08
C ARG A 371 -34.16 43.58 -4.00
N LYS A 372 -34.54 44.79 -4.39
CA LYS A 372 -35.15 45.78 -3.48
C LYS A 372 -36.58 45.34 -3.11
N LEU A 373 -36.80 44.98 -1.85
CA LEU A 373 -38.08 44.41 -1.34
C LEU A 373 -39.12 45.48 -0.93
N GLY A 374 -38.74 46.77 -0.92
CA GLY A 374 -39.63 47.88 -0.53
C GLY A 374 -40.05 47.82 0.95
N ALA A 375 -41.13 48.53 1.32
CA ALA A 375 -41.70 48.56 2.68
C ALA A 375 -42.68 47.39 2.96
N ARG A 376 -42.58 46.29 2.21
CA ARG A 376 -43.48 45.13 2.35
C ARG A 376 -43.05 44.26 3.53
N LYS A 377 -43.99 43.53 4.13
CA LYS A 377 -43.70 42.60 5.24
C LYS A 377 -42.87 41.42 4.73
N THR A 378 -41.69 41.24 5.29
CA THR A 378 -40.73 40.20 4.89
C THR A 378 -40.49 39.20 6.02
N VAL A 379 -40.15 37.98 5.63
CA VAL A 379 -39.77 36.87 6.52
C VAL A 379 -38.44 36.32 6.05
N SER A 380 -37.58 35.92 6.98
CA SER A 380 -36.33 35.21 6.69
C SER A 380 -36.60 33.71 6.63
N LEU A 381 -36.28 33.06 5.50
CA LEU A 381 -36.49 31.63 5.30
C LEU A 381 -35.25 30.96 4.69
N PRO A 382 -35.00 29.68 5.00
CA PRO A 382 -33.89 28.94 4.43
C PRO A 382 -34.07 28.73 2.93
N TYR A 383 -32.96 28.73 2.18
CA TYR A 383 -33.00 28.48 0.74
C TYR A 383 -31.82 27.62 0.25
N LEU A 384 -32.07 26.85 -0.81
CA LEU A 384 -31.08 26.03 -1.48
C LEU A 384 -30.32 26.81 -2.56
N ARG A 385 -29.00 26.67 -2.55
CA ARG A 385 -28.08 27.22 -3.54
C ARG A 385 -27.47 26.10 -4.39
N VAL A 386 -26.76 26.47 -5.45
CA VAL A 386 -25.99 25.52 -6.29
C VAL A 386 -25.08 24.62 -5.46
N ALA A 387 -24.50 25.14 -4.36
CA ALA A 387 -23.65 24.36 -3.47
C ALA A 387 -24.38 23.20 -2.75
N ASN A 388 -25.68 23.35 -2.51
CA ASN A 388 -26.52 22.38 -1.79
C ASN A 388 -27.01 21.26 -2.71
N VAL A 389 -27.13 21.49 -4.00
CA VAL A 389 -27.62 20.47 -4.96
C VAL A 389 -26.42 19.70 -5.53
N LYS A 390 -26.26 18.44 -5.10
CA LYS A 390 -25.29 17.49 -5.66
C LYS A 390 -26.00 16.53 -6.62
N ARG A 391 -25.27 15.60 -7.23
CA ARG A 391 -25.87 14.58 -8.10
C ARG A 391 -26.54 13.50 -7.25
N GLY A 392 -27.86 13.48 -7.25
CA GLY A 392 -28.69 12.48 -6.58
C GLY A 392 -28.91 12.73 -5.09
N GLU A 393 -28.29 13.76 -4.51
CA GLU A 393 -28.41 14.11 -3.10
C GLU A 393 -28.43 15.63 -2.88
N ILE A 394 -28.93 16.02 -1.71
CA ILE A 394 -28.98 17.42 -1.27
C ILE A 394 -28.13 17.56 -0.01
N ASP A 395 -27.10 18.38 -0.09
CA ASP A 395 -26.20 18.73 1.00
C ASP A 395 -26.81 19.86 1.83
N LEU A 396 -27.20 19.50 3.06
CA LEU A 396 -27.83 20.39 4.03
C LEU A 396 -26.86 20.83 5.15
N CYS A 397 -25.56 20.51 5.05
CA CYS A 397 -24.59 20.85 6.10
C CYS A 397 -24.49 22.36 6.34
N VAL A 398 -24.64 23.15 5.27
CA VAL A 398 -24.62 24.62 5.33
C VAL A 398 -25.82 25.18 4.58
N ILE A 399 -26.81 25.66 5.33
CA ILE A 399 -28.00 26.34 4.82
C ILE A 399 -27.94 27.82 5.15
N LYS A 400 -28.31 28.65 4.17
CA LYS A 400 -28.44 30.10 4.32
C LYS A 400 -29.90 30.50 4.29
N GLU A 401 -30.17 31.67 4.83
CA GLU A 401 -31.50 32.28 4.78
C GLU A 401 -31.55 33.45 3.78
N VAL A 402 -32.75 33.74 3.30
CA VAL A 402 -33.06 34.87 2.44
C VAL A 402 -34.34 35.54 2.93
N SER A 403 -34.35 36.88 2.93
CA SER A 403 -35.56 37.66 3.19
C SER A 403 -36.46 37.65 1.96
N ILE A 404 -37.72 37.26 2.13
CA ILE A 404 -38.74 37.21 1.09
C ILE A 404 -40.04 37.86 1.57
N VAL A 405 -40.83 38.41 0.66
CA VAL A 405 -42.16 38.96 0.98
C VAL A 405 -43.13 37.80 1.23
N GLU A 406 -44.00 37.93 2.24
CA GLU A 406 -44.91 36.85 2.68
C GLU A 406 -45.79 36.27 1.56
N ASP A 407 -46.24 37.11 0.62
CA ASP A 407 -47.07 36.74 -0.54
C ASP A 407 -46.34 35.94 -1.62
N GLU A 408 -45.00 35.97 -1.63
CA GLU A 408 -44.18 35.27 -2.62
C GLU A 408 -43.67 33.92 -2.12
N ILE A 409 -43.83 33.59 -0.83
CA ILE A 409 -43.31 32.36 -0.23
C ILE A 409 -43.83 31.13 -1.00
N GLU A 410 -45.14 31.05 -1.25
CA GLU A 410 -45.76 29.90 -1.90
C GLU A 410 -45.20 29.64 -3.31
N ARG A 411 -44.83 30.70 -4.03
CA ARG A 411 -44.29 30.62 -5.40
C ARG A 411 -42.95 29.87 -5.44
N TYR A 412 -42.09 30.12 -4.47
CA TYR A 412 -40.70 29.64 -4.42
C TYR A 412 -40.48 28.50 -3.42
N ALA A 413 -41.47 28.17 -2.60
CA ALA A 413 -41.40 27.05 -1.68
C ALA A 413 -41.28 25.72 -2.42
N LEU A 414 -40.35 24.89 -1.95
CA LEU A 414 -40.18 23.53 -2.39
C LEU A 414 -41.20 22.60 -1.72
N ARG A 415 -41.73 21.66 -2.50
CA ARG A 415 -42.63 20.59 -2.07
C ARG A 415 -41.92 19.26 -2.20
N GLU A 416 -42.29 18.31 -1.34
CA GLU A 416 -41.79 16.94 -1.44
C GLU A 416 -41.90 16.42 -2.88
N ASN A 417 -40.85 15.75 -3.34
CA ASN A 417 -40.69 15.23 -4.69
C ASN A 417 -40.45 16.27 -5.80
N ASP A 418 -40.21 17.53 -5.46
CA ASP A 418 -39.68 18.50 -6.42
C ASP A 418 -38.27 18.06 -6.88
N LEU A 419 -38.07 18.03 -8.20
CA LEU A 419 -36.77 17.79 -8.82
C LEU A 419 -36.02 19.12 -8.92
N LEU A 420 -34.84 19.18 -8.33
CA LEU A 420 -33.96 20.35 -8.39
C LEU A 420 -32.87 20.14 -9.43
N MET A 421 -32.57 21.19 -10.20
CA MET A 421 -31.53 21.18 -11.23
C MET A 421 -30.66 22.42 -11.16
N THR A 422 -29.34 22.27 -11.23
CA THR A 422 -28.41 23.41 -11.19
C THR A 422 -28.23 24.07 -12.57
N GLU A 423 -28.27 25.41 -12.59
CA GLU A 423 -28.09 26.22 -13.80
C GLU A 423 -26.65 26.23 -14.32
N GLY A 424 -25.66 26.34 -13.44
CA GLY A 424 -24.30 26.66 -13.88
C GLY A 424 -23.23 26.61 -12.79
N GLY A 425 -21.97 26.64 -13.24
CA GLY A 425 -20.77 26.64 -12.40
C GLY A 425 -19.57 26.07 -13.16
N ASP A 426 -18.66 25.40 -12.45
CA ASP A 426 -17.68 24.49 -13.07
C ASP A 426 -18.41 23.39 -13.85
N TRP A 427 -17.75 22.75 -14.82
CA TRP A 427 -18.35 21.72 -15.69
C TRP A 427 -19.13 20.63 -14.93
N ASP A 428 -18.60 20.14 -13.81
CA ASP A 428 -19.27 19.11 -13.01
C ASP A 428 -20.56 19.61 -12.29
N LYS A 429 -20.72 20.93 -12.14
CA LYS A 429 -21.86 21.57 -11.49
C LYS A 429 -23.04 21.79 -12.40
N VAL A 430 -22.90 21.73 -13.72
CA VAL A 430 -23.99 21.94 -14.67
C VAL A 430 -24.90 20.73 -14.73
N GLY A 431 -26.22 20.95 -14.66
CA GLY A 431 -27.22 19.90 -14.83
C GLY A 431 -27.20 18.83 -13.74
N ARG A 432 -26.72 19.15 -12.53
CA ARG A 432 -26.85 18.25 -11.38
C ARG A 432 -28.31 18.19 -10.99
N ALA A 433 -28.83 17.00 -10.79
CA ALA A 433 -30.21 16.77 -10.41
C ALA A 433 -30.32 16.11 -9.04
N ALA A 434 -31.27 16.52 -8.22
CA ALA A 434 -31.59 15.86 -6.94
C ALA A 434 -33.07 16.03 -6.58
N ILE A 435 -33.61 15.08 -5.81
CA ILE A 435 -35.00 15.14 -5.32
C ILE A 435 -35.05 15.78 -3.95
N TRP A 436 -35.93 16.77 -3.79
CA TRP A 436 -36.27 17.36 -2.50
C TRP A 436 -37.17 16.42 -1.69
N LYS A 437 -36.76 16.06 -0.48
CA LYS A 437 -37.49 15.14 0.41
C LYS A 437 -38.16 15.86 1.59
N ALA A 438 -38.48 17.14 1.43
CA ALA A 438 -39.10 17.96 2.47
C ALA A 438 -38.36 17.95 3.82
N GLN A 439 -37.03 17.83 3.80
CA GLN A 439 -36.22 17.75 5.03
C GLN A 439 -36.24 19.04 5.87
N ILE A 440 -36.68 20.16 5.28
CA ILE A 440 -36.87 21.44 5.95
C ILE A 440 -38.32 21.90 5.68
N PRO A 441 -39.13 22.23 6.71
CA PRO A 441 -40.57 22.49 6.56
C PRO A 441 -40.94 23.55 5.52
N VAL A 442 -40.20 24.67 5.47
CA VAL A 442 -40.37 25.71 4.45
C VAL A 442 -38.99 26.08 3.93
N CYS A 443 -38.66 25.58 2.74
CA CYS A 443 -37.37 25.83 2.09
C CYS A 443 -37.60 26.40 0.70
N LEU A 444 -36.88 27.48 0.38
CA LEU A 444 -36.90 28.13 -0.92
C LEU A 444 -35.74 27.62 -1.80
N HIS A 445 -35.70 28.06 -3.05
CA HIS A 445 -34.55 27.81 -3.93
C HIS A 445 -34.08 29.09 -4.60
N GLN A 446 -32.78 29.18 -4.89
CA GLN A 446 -32.16 30.30 -5.57
C GLN A 446 -32.47 30.29 -7.08
N ASN A 447 -32.40 31.45 -7.74
CA ASN A 447 -32.52 31.59 -9.20
C ASN A 447 -31.61 30.63 -10.03
N HIS A 448 -30.43 30.25 -9.51
CA HIS A 448 -29.50 29.30 -10.13
C HIS A 448 -29.79 27.81 -9.84
N VAL A 449 -30.90 27.53 -9.16
CA VAL A 449 -31.43 26.18 -8.93
C VAL A 449 -32.85 26.17 -9.50
N PHE A 450 -33.03 25.49 -10.63
CA PHE A 450 -34.35 25.28 -11.22
C PHE A 450 -35.10 24.20 -10.43
N ARG A 451 -36.41 24.41 -10.29
CA ARG A 451 -37.34 23.43 -9.71
C ARG A 451 -38.23 22.91 -10.81
N ALA A 452 -38.30 21.59 -10.96
CA ALA A 452 -39.22 20.89 -11.84
C ALA A 452 -40.21 20.06 -11.00
N ARG A 453 -41.51 20.33 -11.18
CA ARG A 453 -42.58 19.61 -10.50
C ARG A 453 -43.36 18.78 -11.52
N MET A 454 -43.50 17.48 -11.28
CA MET A 454 -44.21 16.61 -12.23
C MET A 454 -45.66 17.04 -12.36
N ARG A 455 -46.21 16.96 -13.58
CA ARG A 455 -47.60 17.35 -13.88
C ARG A 455 -48.62 16.34 -13.37
N SER A 456 -48.23 15.08 -13.22
CA SER A 456 -49.01 14.01 -12.61
C SER A 456 -48.27 13.41 -11.43
N ALA A 457 -49.01 13.06 -10.38
CA ALA A 457 -48.49 12.34 -9.22
C ALA A 457 -48.15 10.87 -9.51
N GLU A 458 -48.66 10.31 -10.62
CA GLU A 458 -48.32 8.95 -11.05
C GLU A 458 -46.89 8.83 -11.59
N ILE A 459 -46.34 9.95 -12.10
CA ILE A 459 -44.99 10.01 -12.67
C ILE A 459 -43.95 9.94 -11.57
N VAL A 460 -42.94 9.09 -11.74
CA VAL A 460 -41.88 8.88 -10.75
C VAL A 460 -40.78 9.94 -10.92
N PRO A 461 -40.64 10.95 -10.05
CA PRO A 461 -39.70 12.06 -10.28
C PRO A 461 -38.24 11.62 -10.21
N VAL A 462 -37.97 10.58 -9.40
CA VAL A 462 -36.64 9.97 -9.25
C VAL A 462 -36.12 9.41 -10.58
N TRP A 463 -37.00 8.95 -11.49
CA TRP A 463 -36.58 8.50 -12.82
C TRP A 463 -35.84 9.60 -13.59
N PHE A 464 -36.41 10.81 -13.61
CA PHE A 464 -35.80 11.96 -14.29
C PHE A 464 -34.52 12.41 -13.61
N GLU A 465 -34.46 12.34 -12.27
CA GLU A 465 -33.21 12.57 -11.55
C GLU A 465 -32.10 11.59 -11.99
N ARG A 466 -32.40 10.30 -12.13
CA ARG A 466 -31.45 9.30 -12.66
C ARG A 466 -31.05 9.61 -14.10
N TYR A 467 -32.00 10.02 -14.94
CA TYR A 467 -31.72 10.42 -16.32
C TYR A 467 -30.76 11.60 -16.41
N PHE A 468 -31.04 12.71 -15.71
CA PHE A 468 -30.19 13.89 -15.76
C PHE A 468 -28.80 13.68 -15.14
N ASN A 469 -28.66 12.72 -14.22
CA ASN A 469 -27.37 12.35 -13.64
C ASN A 469 -26.61 11.28 -14.44
N SER A 470 -27.24 10.64 -15.43
CA SER A 470 -26.62 9.65 -16.32
C SER A 470 -25.66 10.32 -17.32
N PRO A 471 -24.77 9.55 -17.97
CA PRO A 471 -23.93 10.06 -19.05
C PRO A 471 -24.71 10.73 -20.19
N ASP A 472 -25.90 10.22 -20.52
CA ASP A 472 -26.75 10.75 -21.60
C ASP A 472 -27.35 12.12 -21.25
N GLY A 473 -27.87 12.28 -20.03
CA GLY A 473 -28.36 13.57 -19.55
C GLY A 473 -27.25 14.62 -19.44
N ARG A 474 -26.04 14.20 -19.02
CA ARG A 474 -24.87 15.08 -18.99
C ARG A 474 -24.45 15.53 -20.39
N ARG A 475 -24.37 14.60 -21.34
CA ARG A 475 -23.99 14.89 -22.74
C ARG A 475 -24.92 15.93 -23.37
N TYR A 476 -26.23 15.85 -23.07
CA TYR A 476 -27.18 16.87 -23.50
C TYR A 476 -26.86 18.26 -22.96
N PHE A 477 -26.62 18.38 -21.64
CA PHE A 477 -26.32 19.69 -21.05
C PHE A 477 -24.94 20.22 -21.41
N GLU A 478 -23.95 19.35 -21.62
CA GLU A 478 -22.64 19.71 -22.14
C GLU A 478 -22.76 20.32 -23.54
N SER A 479 -23.49 19.67 -24.45
CA SER A 479 -23.69 20.18 -25.82
C SER A 479 -24.59 21.42 -25.89
N ALA A 480 -25.56 21.55 -24.99
CA ALA A 480 -26.45 22.70 -24.92
C ALA A 480 -25.81 23.92 -24.22
N SER A 481 -24.78 23.74 -23.40
CA SER A 481 -24.18 24.84 -22.63
C SER A 481 -23.42 25.85 -23.50
N LYS A 482 -23.46 27.15 -23.13
CA LYS A 482 -22.65 28.18 -23.79
C LYS A 482 -21.25 28.22 -23.18
N GLN A 483 -20.21 28.15 -24.01
CA GLN A 483 -18.81 28.09 -23.60
C GLN A 483 -18.26 29.46 -23.19
N THR A 484 -17.71 29.57 -21.98
CA THR A 484 -16.74 30.62 -21.59
C THR A 484 -15.53 29.96 -20.93
N THR A 485 -14.40 30.67 -20.85
CA THR A 485 -13.04 30.13 -20.62
C THR A 485 -12.87 29.21 -19.39
N ASN A 486 -13.81 29.19 -18.42
CA ASN A 486 -13.83 28.27 -17.28
C ASN A 486 -15.24 28.00 -16.66
N LEU A 487 -16.33 28.44 -17.29
CA LEU A 487 -17.68 28.31 -16.74
C LEU A 487 -18.66 27.82 -17.81
N ALA A 488 -19.55 26.91 -17.39
CA ALA A 488 -20.65 26.41 -18.20
C ALA A 488 -21.99 26.75 -17.51
N SER A 489 -22.97 27.15 -18.31
CA SER A 489 -24.32 27.47 -17.83
C SER A 489 -25.36 26.99 -18.84
N ILE A 490 -26.46 26.47 -18.32
CA ILE A 490 -27.68 26.15 -19.07
C ILE A 490 -28.78 27.14 -18.68
N ASN A 491 -29.78 27.34 -19.53
CA ASN A 491 -30.93 28.19 -19.22
C ASN A 491 -32.22 27.35 -19.11
N MET A 492 -33.27 27.96 -18.55
CA MET A 492 -34.55 27.28 -18.35
C MET A 492 -35.19 26.76 -19.65
N ARG A 493 -34.94 27.39 -20.80
CA ARG A 493 -35.44 26.93 -22.11
C ARG A 493 -34.78 25.60 -22.51
N GLN A 494 -33.50 25.45 -22.23
CA GLN A 494 -32.75 24.21 -22.48
C GLN A 494 -33.21 23.08 -21.56
N VAL A 495 -33.47 23.38 -20.28
CA VAL A 495 -34.04 22.38 -19.35
C VAL A 495 -35.42 21.93 -19.83
N ARG A 496 -36.31 22.88 -20.18
CA ARG A 496 -37.67 22.58 -20.67
C ARG A 496 -37.68 21.77 -21.97
N GLY A 497 -36.82 22.15 -22.92
CA GLY A 497 -36.73 21.53 -24.23
C GLY A 497 -35.92 20.23 -24.27
N CYS A 498 -35.39 19.75 -23.15
CA CYS A 498 -34.61 18.52 -23.10
C CYS A 498 -35.49 17.32 -23.52
N PRO A 499 -35.11 16.56 -24.55
CA PRO A 499 -35.80 15.34 -24.93
C PRO A 499 -35.46 14.24 -23.93
N VAL A 500 -36.47 13.74 -23.22
CA VAL A 500 -36.30 12.73 -22.17
C VAL A 500 -37.02 11.42 -22.55
N PRO A 501 -36.41 10.25 -22.29
CA PRO A 501 -37.10 8.97 -22.42
C PRO A 501 -38.19 8.84 -21.35
N PHE A 502 -39.32 8.29 -21.76
CA PHE A 502 -40.49 8.06 -20.92
C PHE A 502 -40.87 6.57 -20.95
N PRO A 503 -40.42 5.77 -19.97
CA PRO A 503 -40.86 4.38 -19.82
C PRO A 503 -42.31 4.31 -19.33
N PRO A 504 -42.99 3.16 -19.49
CA PRO A 504 -44.18 2.80 -18.73
C PRO A 504 -44.04 3.11 -17.23
N LEU A 505 -45.11 3.58 -16.58
CA LEU A 505 -45.06 3.99 -15.17
C LEU A 505 -44.68 2.84 -14.21
N ALA A 506 -45.14 1.62 -14.51
CA ALA A 506 -44.77 0.42 -13.76
C ALA A 506 -43.26 0.15 -13.90
N GLU A 507 -42.74 0.22 -15.13
CA GLU A 507 -41.32 0.08 -15.41
C GLU A 507 -40.47 1.17 -14.76
N GLN A 508 -40.89 2.43 -14.76
CA GLN A 508 -40.19 3.52 -14.05
C GLN A 508 -39.94 3.15 -12.58
N ARG A 509 -40.96 2.61 -11.89
CA ARG A 509 -40.84 2.15 -10.49
C ARG A 509 -39.85 0.99 -10.37
N ARG A 510 -39.94 0.00 -11.27
CA ARG A 510 -39.02 -1.16 -11.29
C ARG A 510 -37.57 -0.73 -11.51
N ILE A 511 -37.31 0.17 -12.47
CA ILE A 511 -35.98 0.70 -12.75
C ILE A 511 -35.43 1.47 -11.55
N VAL A 512 -36.21 2.40 -10.98
CA VAL A 512 -35.77 3.20 -9.83
C VAL A 512 -35.44 2.32 -8.64
N ALA A 513 -36.26 1.31 -8.35
CA ALA A 513 -36.00 0.34 -7.29
C ALA A 513 -34.71 -0.45 -7.56
N LYS A 514 -34.49 -0.89 -8.81
CA LYS A 514 -33.29 -1.65 -9.18
C LYS A 514 -32.02 -0.80 -9.11
N VAL A 515 -32.06 0.45 -9.59
CA VAL A 515 -30.95 1.40 -9.45
C VAL A 515 -30.61 1.61 -7.98
N ALA A 516 -31.62 1.84 -7.12
CA ALA A 516 -31.40 2.02 -5.69
C ALA A 516 -30.71 0.80 -5.03
N GLN A 517 -31.17 -0.42 -5.36
CA GLN A 517 -30.55 -1.65 -4.90
C GLN A 517 -29.07 -1.74 -5.31
N LEU A 518 -28.77 -1.52 -6.59
CA LEU A 518 -27.40 -1.64 -7.11
C LEU A 518 -26.49 -0.53 -6.58
N MET A 519 -26.99 0.71 -6.43
CA MET A 519 -26.23 1.81 -5.84
C MET A 519 -25.84 1.49 -4.39
N THR A 520 -26.75 0.88 -3.62
CA THR A 520 -26.45 0.42 -2.25
C THR A 520 -25.32 -0.62 -2.23
N MET A 521 -25.30 -1.56 -3.19
CA MET A 521 -24.20 -2.52 -3.32
C MET A 521 -22.89 -1.84 -3.68
N VAL A 522 -22.91 -0.83 -4.56
CA VAL A 522 -21.72 -0.04 -4.90
C VAL A 522 -21.21 0.73 -3.67
N ASP A 523 -22.10 1.32 -2.86
CA ASP A 523 -21.73 2.02 -1.62
C ASP A 523 -21.03 1.06 -0.63
N GLN A 524 -21.56 -0.15 -0.48
CA GLN A 524 -20.97 -1.20 0.38
C GLN A 524 -19.58 -1.63 -0.12
N LEU A 525 -19.41 -1.80 -1.43
CA LEU A 525 -18.11 -2.13 -2.02
C LEU A 525 -17.10 -1.01 -1.83
N GLU A 526 -17.51 0.24 -2.01
CA GLU A 526 -16.67 1.42 -1.79
C GLU A 526 -16.20 1.49 -0.32
N ALA A 527 -17.10 1.24 0.63
CA ALA A 527 -16.75 1.17 2.06
C ALA A 527 -15.78 0.03 2.36
N GLN A 528 -15.99 -1.18 1.82
CA GLN A 528 -15.09 -2.33 2.00
C GLN A 528 -13.69 -2.06 1.44
N LEU A 529 -13.60 -1.43 0.25
CA LEU A 529 -12.33 -1.06 -0.36
C LEU A 529 -11.59 -0.01 0.48
N ALA A 530 -12.31 0.98 1.02
CA ALA A 530 -11.73 1.99 1.89
C ALA A 530 -11.20 1.36 3.20
N GLU A 531 -11.95 0.45 3.81
CA GLU A 531 -11.54 -0.25 5.02
C GLU A 531 -10.30 -1.14 4.77
N ALA A 532 -10.28 -1.89 3.67
CA ALA A 532 -9.13 -2.72 3.30
C ALA A 532 -7.86 -1.88 3.10
N LYS A 533 -7.96 -0.73 2.42
CA LYS A 533 -6.84 0.21 2.24
C LYS A 533 -6.37 0.81 3.57
N ALA A 534 -7.29 1.15 4.47
CA ALA A 534 -6.95 1.66 5.79
C ALA A 534 -6.21 0.61 6.63
N LYS A 535 -6.70 -0.64 6.64
CA LYS A 535 -6.06 -1.78 7.31
C LYS A 535 -4.65 -2.04 6.77
N SER A 536 -4.49 -2.05 5.44
CA SER A 536 -3.20 -2.24 4.78
C SER A 536 -2.20 -1.12 5.15
N THR A 537 -2.66 0.14 5.15
CA THR A 537 -1.84 1.29 5.59
C THR A 537 -1.38 1.15 7.04
N ALA A 538 -2.31 0.82 7.95
CA ALA A 538 -2.01 0.65 9.37
C ALA A 538 -1.03 -0.51 9.62
N LEU A 539 -1.18 -1.62 8.89
CA LEU A 539 -0.25 -2.76 8.96
C LEU A 539 1.16 -2.35 8.51
N LEU A 540 1.26 -1.67 7.35
CA LEU A 540 2.54 -1.17 6.86
C LEU A 540 3.22 -0.25 7.87
N GLU A 541 2.49 0.70 8.45
CA GLU A 541 3.03 1.64 9.44
C GLU A 541 3.48 0.93 10.73
N SER A 542 2.68 -0.01 11.22
CA SER A 542 3.03 -0.82 12.41
C SER A 542 4.30 -1.61 12.18
N VAL A 543 4.45 -2.22 11.00
CA VAL A 543 5.63 -3.02 10.66
C VAL A 543 6.87 -2.13 10.51
N ILE A 544 6.75 -1.00 9.81
CA ILE A 544 7.85 -0.03 9.69
C ILE A 544 8.30 0.42 11.09
N HIS A 545 7.36 0.74 11.97
CA HIS A 545 7.66 1.13 13.34
C HIS A 545 8.38 0.02 14.13
N GLU A 546 7.94 -1.23 14.01
CA GLU A 546 8.61 -2.39 14.63
C GLU A 546 10.05 -2.55 14.13
N LEU A 547 10.30 -2.42 12.82
CA LEU A 547 11.62 -2.56 12.21
C LEU A 547 12.58 -1.42 12.60
N LEU A 548 12.05 -0.21 12.80
CA LEU A 548 12.86 0.94 13.19
C LEU A 548 13.18 0.96 14.70
N ASN A 549 12.42 0.24 15.53
CA ASN A 549 12.61 0.26 16.98
C ASN A 549 14.00 -0.28 17.40
N PRO A 550 14.69 0.40 18.32
CA PRO A 550 16.04 0.03 18.78
C PRO A 550 16.08 -1.22 19.67
N SER A 551 14.94 -1.68 20.20
CA SER A 551 14.83 -2.87 21.05
C SER A 551 14.66 -4.19 20.29
N VAL A 552 14.61 -4.15 18.95
CA VAL A 552 14.53 -5.35 18.11
C VAL A 552 15.96 -5.73 17.67
N GLU A 553 16.56 -6.68 18.39
CA GLU A 553 17.84 -7.28 18.01
C GLU A 553 17.60 -8.13 16.74
N ILE A 554 18.06 -7.66 15.58
CA ILE A 554 17.97 -8.42 14.32
C ILE A 554 18.99 -9.57 14.43
N VAL A 555 18.50 -10.78 14.65
CA VAL A 555 19.31 -12.00 14.75
C VAL A 555 19.05 -12.88 13.53
N ASP A 556 20.12 -13.26 12.83
CA ASP A 556 20.03 -14.19 11.69
C ASP A 556 19.40 -15.54 12.10
N LEU A 557 18.72 -16.20 11.16
CA LEU A 557 18.03 -17.48 11.36
C LEU A 557 18.95 -18.54 11.94
N ALA A 558 20.19 -18.64 11.47
CA ALA A 558 21.14 -19.62 11.97
C ALA A 558 21.44 -19.39 13.46
N ALA A 559 21.69 -18.14 13.84
CA ALA A 559 21.93 -17.75 15.22
C ALA A 559 20.69 -17.96 16.11
N TYR A 560 19.49 -17.63 15.63
CA TYR A 560 18.22 -17.87 16.32
C TYR A 560 17.99 -19.36 16.56
N ARG A 561 18.08 -20.19 15.51
CA ARG A 561 17.92 -21.64 15.57
C ARG A 561 18.91 -22.27 16.55
N ALA A 562 20.17 -21.89 16.45
CA ALA A 562 21.22 -22.33 17.37
C ALA A 562 20.92 -21.93 18.82
N ALA A 563 20.46 -20.71 19.07
CA ALA A 563 20.08 -20.25 20.40
C ALA A 563 18.91 -21.06 20.97
N MET A 564 17.84 -21.27 20.20
CA MET A 564 16.67 -22.06 20.63
C MET A 564 17.01 -23.54 20.86
N GLY A 565 17.90 -24.10 20.04
CA GLY A 565 18.45 -25.43 20.23
C GLY A 565 19.26 -25.52 21.52
N CYS A 566 20.22 -24.61 21.71
CA CYS A 566 21.03 -24.53 22.92
C CYS A 566 20.21 -24.33 24.19
N TYR A 567 19.11 -23.56 24.11
CA TYR A 567 18.17 -23.37 25.19
C TYR A 567 17.54 -24.71 25.64
N ALA A 568 17.08 -25.53 24.69
CA ALA A 568 16.57 -26.87 25.02
C ALA A 568 17.67 -27.79 25.56
N ILE A 569 18.85 -27.83 24.91
CA ILE A 569 19.97 -28.66 25.36
C ILE A 569 20.34 -28.31 26.81
N ARG A 570 20.46 -27.02 27.13
CA ARG A 570 20.79 -26.55 28.49
C ARG A 570 19.80 -27.04 29.54
N LYS A 571 18.51 -27.11 29.19
CA LYS A 571 17.45 -27.53 30.11
C LYS A 571 17.27 -29.05 30.20
N MET A 572 17.59 -29.77 29.12
CA MET A 572 17.23 -31.18 28.97
C MET A 572 18.41 -32.14 28.99
N ALA A 573 19.66 -31.68 28.83
CA ALA A 573 20.85 -32.54 28.73
C ALA A 573 21.05 -33.47 29.94
N SER A 574 20.60 -33.07 31.14
CA SER A 574 20.68 -33.91 32.34
C SER A 574 19.60 -34.99 32.44
N LYS A 575 18.65 -35.03 31.49
CA LYS A 575 17.51 -35.95 31.53
C LYS A 575 17.86 -37.30 30.88
N PRO A 576 17.44 -38.43 31.49
CA PRO A 576 17.97 -39.76 31.16
C PRO A 576 17.63 -40.26 29.74
N TYR A 577 16.54 -39.76 29.17
CA TYR A 577 16.01 -40.15 27.86
C TYR A 577 16.16 -39.06 26.79
N PHE A 578 16.79 -37.93 27.15
CA PHE A 578 17.00 -36.84 26.20
C PHE A 578 18.27 -37.09 25.37
N GLY A 579 18.08 -37.16 24.07
CA GLY A 579 19.11 -37.36 23.06
C GLY A 579 18.61 -36.89 21.71
N ARG A 580 19.33 -37.18 20.62
CA ARG A 580 19.02 -36.67 19.26
C ARG A 580 17.56 -36.83 18.86
N THR A 581 16.99 -38.03 19.02
CA THR A 581 15.60 -38.28 18.65
C THR A 581 14.62 -37.39 19.43
N ALA A 582 14.78 -37.30 20.75
CA ALA A 582 13.94 -36.45 21.59
C ALA A 582 14.11 -34.97 21.25
N ALA A 583 15.35 -34.51 21.01
CA ALA A 583 15.64 -33.14 20.60
C ALA A 583 14.92 -32.77 19.29
N MET A 584 15.02 -33.62 18.25
CA MET A 584 14.29 -33.40 16.99
C MET A 584 12.79 -33.21 17.19
N LYS A 585 12.16 -34.07 17.99
CA LYS A 585 10.72 -34.00 18.25
C LYS A 585 10.32 -32.76 19.02
N LEU A 586 11.14 -32.37 20.01
CA LEU A 586 10.91 -31.17 20.78
C LEU A 586 11.10 -29.90 19.94
N PHE A 587 12.04 -29.88 19.00
CA PHE A 587 12.19 -28.76 18.04
C PHE A 587 10.98 -28.65 17.12
N TYR A 588 10.47 -29.77 16.59
CA TYR A 588 9.24 -29.77 15.81
C TYR A 588 8.06 -29.20 16.61
N LEU A 589 7.84 -29.70 17.83
CA LEU A 589 6.77 -29.21 18.71
C LEU A 589 6.99 -27.75 19.12
N ALA A 590 8.22 -27.31 19.31
CA ALA A 590 8.52 -25.91 19.60
C ALA A 590 8.10 -24.99 18.43
N GLN A 591 8.31 -25.40 17.17
CA GLN A 591 7.81 -24.63 16.04
C GLN A 591 6.28 -24.73 15.89
N ALA A 592 5.74 -25.94 15.84
CA ALA A 592 4.34 -26.17 15.50
C ALA A 592 3.35 -25.78 16.63
N HIS A 593 3.73 -25.97 17.90
CA HIS A 593 2.89 -25.65 19.07
C HIS A 593 3.25 -24.28 19.68
N VAL A 594 4.52 -24.09 20.06
CA VAL A 594 4.93 -22.84 20.75
C VAL A 594 4.99 -21.66 19.76
N GLY A 595 5.25 -21.92 18.48
CA GLY A 595 5.36 -20.89 17.44
C GLY A 595 6.75 -20.29 17.35
N LEU A 596 7.79 -21.09 17.58
CA LEU A 596 9.17 -20.66 17.34
C LEU A 596 9.51 -20.70 15.85
N GLU A 597 10.21 -19.69 15.33
CA GLU A 597 10.58 -19.60 13.91
C GLU A 597 11.85 -20.41 13.59
N LEU A 598 11.79 -21.75 13.71
CA LEU A 598 12.94 -22.62 13.46
C LEU A 598 13.17 -22.98 11.98
N ASP A 599 12.22 -22.64 11.09
CA ASP A 599 12.26 -22.96 9.66
C ASP A 599 12.58 -24.44 9.37
N LEU A 600 11.88 -25.32 10.09
CA LEU A 600 11.99 -26.77 9.90
C LEU A 600 11.21 -27.22 8.65
N ARG A 601 11.80 -28.17 7.91
CA ARG A 601 11.26 -28.93 6.79
C ARG A 601 11.21 -30.43 7.16
N PRO A 602 10.30 -30.84 8.06
CA PRO A 602 10.26 -32.19 8.60
C PRO A 602 9.79 -33.23 7.57
N LEU A 603 10.51 -34.34 7.51
CA LEU A 603 10.17 -35.55 6.78
C LEU A 603 9.42 -36.53 7.70
N ARG A 604 8.46 -37.26 7.14
CA ARG A 604 7.82 -38.41 7.80
C ARG A 604 8.82 -39.56 7.84
N ASP A 605 9.35 -39.85 9.03
CA ASP A 605 10.33 -40.91 9.27
C ASP A 605 9.82 -41.95 10.28
N ALA A 606 10.48 -43.12 10.34
CA ALA A 606 10.20 -44.19 11.29
C ALA A 606 10.17 -43.70 12.74
N ALA A 607 11.04 -42.75 13.11
CA ALA A 607 11.08 -42.18 14.45
C ALA A 607 10.19 -40.94 14.63
N GLY A 608 9.21 -40.68 13.75
CA GLY A 608 8.36 -39.47 13.76
C GLY A 608 8.94 -38.33 12.92
N PRO A 609 8.51 -37.06 13.09
CA PRO A 609 8.94 -35.95 12.22
C PRO A 609 10.45 -35.70 12.33
N LEU A 610 11.16 -35.76 11.21
CA LEU A 610 12.63 -35.66 11.15
C LEU A 610 13.07 -34.47 10.29
N ASP A 611 13.87 -33.59 10.87
CA ASP A 611 14.52 -32.51 10.15
C ASP A 611 16.04 -32.73 10.12
N GLN A 612 16.65 -32.56 8.95
CA GLN A 612 18.09 -32.76 8.77
C GLN A 612 18.96 -31.72 9.50
N TRP A 613 18.38 -30.56 9.84
CA TRP A 613 19.08 -29.49 10.56
C TRP A 613 19.70 -29.96 11.88
N ILE A 614 19.16 -30.99 12.53
CA ILE A 614 19.75 -31.53 13.77
C ILE A 614 21.23 -31.89 13.62
N TYR A 615 21.63 -32.40 12.45
CA TYR A 615 23.00 -32.82 12.20
C TYR A 615 23.93 -31.62 11.99
N ASP A 616 23.41 -30.56 11.36
CA ASP A 616 24.15 -29.31 11.16
C ASP A 616 24.32 -28.59 12.50
N PHE A 617 23.23 -28.53 13.29
CA PHE A 617 23.22 -28.00 14.65
C PHE A 617 24.21 -28.74 15.57
N GLU A 618 24.30 -30.06 15.49
CA GLU A 618 25.28 -30.84 16.25
C GLU A 618 26.72 -30.57 15.83
N ARG A 619 26.99 -30.50 14.51
CA ARG A 619 28.34 -30.18 14.01
C ARG A 619 28.78 -28.79 14.45
N GLU A 620 27.89 -27.81 14.34
CA GLU A 620 28.15 -26.45 14.78
C GLU A 620 28.31 -26.37 16.30
N GLY A 621 27.42 -27.02 17.06
CA GLY A 621 27.48 -27.02 18.52
C GLY A 621 28.73 -27.65 19.10
N VAL A 622 29.29 -28.67 18.45
CA VAL A 622 30.60 -29.22 18.81
C VAL A 622 31.74 -28.27 18.43
N ARG A 623 31.69 -27.64 17.25
CA ARG A 623 32.72 -26.71 16.77
C ARG A 623 32.83 -25.47 17.65
N GLU A 624 31.70 -24.93 18.09
CA GLU A 624 31.60 -23.70 18.88
C GLU A 624 31.63 -23.96 20.41
N ASP A 625 31.83 -25.21 20.83
CA ASP A 625 31.82 -25.67 22.24
C ASP A 625 30.52 -25.37 23.01
N TRP A 626 29.37 -25.37 22.33
CA TRP A 626 28.06 -25.30 22.97
C TRP A 626 27.78 -26.60 23.73
N PHE A 627 28.11 -27.75 23.16
CA PHE A 627 27.94 -29.05 23.80
C PHE A 627 28.79 -30.11 23.10
N ARG A 628 29.01 -31.24 23.78
CA ARG A 628 29.60 -32.45 23.22
C ARG A 628 28.54 -33.49 22.97
N VAL A 629 28.73 -34.29 21.93
CA VAL A 629 27.85 -35.41 21.58
C VAL A 629 28.54 -36.70 22.03
N ALA A 630 27.94 -37.41 22.98
CA ALA A 630 28.43 -38.70 23.46
C ALA A 630 27.61 -39.83 22.84
N GLU A 631 28.28 -40.75 22.12
CA GLU A 631 27.67 -41.97 21.58
C GLU A 631 27.94 -43.15 22.52
N SER A 632 26.90 -43.94 22.82
CA SER A 632 27.02 -45.21 23.55
C SER A 632 26.16 -46.28 22.88
N ASN A 633 26.54 -47.55 23.00
CA ASN A 633 25.71 -48.65 22.51
C ASN A 633 24.77 -49.13 23.61
N THR A 634 23.49 -49.24 23.30
CA THR A 634 22.51 -49.90 24.17
C THR A 634 22.73 -51.41 24.15
N ALA A 635 22.20 -52.13 25.15
CA ALA A 635 22.24 -53.59 25.22
C ALA A 635 21.69 -54.31 23.97
N ASN A 636 20.88 -53.60 23.17
CA ASN A 636 20.26 -54.11 21.95
C ASN A 636 21.00 -53.67 20.67
N GLY A 637 22.24 -53.18 20.78
CA GLY A 637 23.07 -52.73 19.66
C GLY A 637 22.67 -51.40 19.01
N ARG A 638 21.66 -50.70 19.54
CA ARG A 638 21.26 -49.36 19.04
C ARG A 638 22.18 -48.28 19.61
N LYS A 639 22.58 -47.32 18.79
CA LYS A 639 23.30 -46.12 19.23
C LYS A 639 22.40 -45.21 20.06
N LYS A 640 22.84 -44.86 21.26
CA LYS A 640 22.26 -43.84 22.14
C LYS A 640 23.15 -42.60 22.11
N ILE A 641 22.54 -41.47 21.75
CA ILE A 641 23.18 -40.15 21.76
C ILE A 641 22.78 -39.42 23.04
N ALA A 642 23.75 -38.83 23.72
CA ALA A 642 23.53 -37.90 24.84
C ALA A 642 24.33 -36.61 24.62
N TYR A 643 23.81 -35.50 25.14
CA TYR A 643 24.47 -34.19 25.06
C TYR A 643 25.12 -33.86 26.39
N GLN A 644 26.37 -33.39 26.36
CA GLN A 644 27.08 -32.88 27.53
C GLN A 644 27.32 -31.37 27.35
N PRO A 645 26.86 -30.50 28.28
CA PRO A 645 27.06 -29.05 28.17
C PRO A 645 28.52 -28.64 27.98
N GLY A 646 28.78 -27.76 27.02
CA GLY A 646 30.09 -27.14 26.78
C GLY A 646 30.23 -25.78 27.46
N ARG A 647 31.36 -25.09 27.26
CA ARG A 647 31.67 -23.84 28.01
C ARG A 647 30.82 -22.66 27.54
N THR A 648 30.48 -22.59 26.26
CA THR A 648 29.78 -21.45 25.65
C THR A 648 28.25 -21.66 25.59
N LEU A 649 27.73 -22.80 26.09
CA LEU A 649 26.29 -23.10 26.08
C LEU A 649 25.45 -22.03 26.77
N ALA A 650 25.92 -21.56 27.93
CA ALA A 650 25.19 -20.62 28.77
C ALA A 650 24.98 -19.28 28.06
N GLU A 651 26.00 -18.81 27.34
CA GLU A 651 25.95 -17.58 26.55
C GLU A 651 24.99 -17.72 25.36
N LYS A 652 25.12 -18.80 24.58
CA LYS A 652 24.25 -19.05 23.42
C LYS A 652 22.79 -19.26 23.84
N SER A 653 22.56 -19.92 24.97
CA SER A 653 21.22 -20.08 25.57
C SER A 653 20.66 -18.78 26.13
N ALA A 654 21.49 -17.87 26.65
CA ALA A 654 21.02 -16.57 27.15
C ALA A 654 20.54 -15.66 26.01
N LEU A 655 21.06 -15.84 24.78
CA LEU A 655 20.51 -15.19 23.60
C LEU A 655 19.04 -15.61 23.37
N ALA A 656 18.71 -16.90 23.53
CA ALA A 656 17.32 -17.35 23.38
C ALA A 656 16.38 -16.72 24.43
N GLU A 657 16.86 -16.52 25.65
CA GLU A 657 16.10 -15.87 26.73
C GLU A 657 15.75 -14.41 26.42
N ARG A 658 16.59 -13.72 25.64
CA ARG A 658 16.36 -12.35 25.18
C ARG A 658 15.43 -12.29 23.98
N LEU A 659 15.48 -13.30 23.10
CA LEU A 659 14.71 -13.34 21.85
C LEU A 659 13.29 -13.86 22.01
N LEU A 660 13.03 -14.73 23.00
CA LEU A 660 11.69 -15.26 23.26
C LEU A 660 10.82 -14.22 23.95
N SER A 661 9.59 -14.03 23.45
CA SER A 661 8.57 -13.30 24.21
C SER A 661 8.27 -14.01 25.53
N VAL A 662 7.73 -13.26 26.51
CA VAL A 662 7.38 -13.81 27.84
C VAL A 662 6.44 -15.02 27.72
N SER A 663 5.49 -14.98 26.80
CA SER A 663 4.55 -16.08 26.55
C SER A 663 5.24 -17.28 25.89
N GLN A 664 6.03 -17.07 24.83
CA GLN A 664 6.76 -18.15 24.17
C GLN A 664 7.75 -18.83 25.11
N ARG A 665 8.47 -18.06 25.94
CA ARG A 665 9.42 -18.62 26.92
C ARG A 665 8.70 -19.49 27.94
N LYS A 666 7.58 -19.01 28.50
CA LYS A 666 6.76 -19.77 29.46
C LYS A 666 6.24 -21.07 28.85
N GLU A 667 5.74 -21.01 27.62
CA GLU A 667 5.18 -22.19 26.94
C GLU A 667 6.27 -23.16 26.47
N TYR A 668 7.43 -22.66 26.03
CA TYR A 668 8.56 -23.53 25.69
C TYR A 668 9.11 -24.26 26.92
N ASP A 669 9.23 -23.56 28.05
CA ASP A 669 9.63 -24.17 29.32
C ASP A 669 8.64 -25.24 29.79
N ARG A 670 7.35 -24.95 29.68
CA ARG A 670 6.28 -25.91 29.97
C ARG A 670 6.40 -27.13 29.07
N LEU A 671 6.56 -26.94 27.76
CA LEU A 671 6.75 -28.02 26.79
C LEU A 671 7.94 -28.89 27.18
N LEU A 672 9.13 -28.31 27.40
CA LEU A 672 10.32 -29.06 27.79
C LEU A 672 10.10 -29.84 29.10
N SER A 673 9.41 -29.24 30.10
CA SER A 673 9.11 -29.92 31.36
C SER A 673 8.18 -31.13 31.20
N LEU A 674 7.19 -31.07 30.29
CA LEU A 674 6.24 -32.16 30.04
C LEU A 674 6.91 -33.42 29.49
N PHE A 675 8.03 -33.24 28.79
CA PHE A 675 8.80 -34.32 28.17
C PHE A 675 10.07 -34.70 28.94
N ALA A 676 10.38 -34.03 30.06
CA ALA A 676 11.61 -34.21 30.82
C ALA A 676 11.84 -35.67 31.28
N ASP A 677 10.78 -36.35 31.70
CA ASP A 677 10.84 -37.70 32.26
C ASP A 677 10.22 -38.75 31.33
N ARG A 678 9.95 -38.37 30.07
CA ARG A 678 9.37 -39.27 29.05
C ARG A 678 10.46 -40.06 28.35
N THR A 679 10.17 -41.32 28.04
CA THR A 679 11.08 -42.14 27.26
C THR A 679 11.18 -41.63 25.82
N THR A 680 12.26 -41.97 25.12
CA THR A 680 12.45 -41.55 23.72
C THR A 680 11.32 -42.05 22.81
N GLU A 681 10.77 -43.24 23.06
CA GLU A 681 9.65 -43.80 22.31
C GLU A 681 8.34 -43.06 22.58
N GLU A 682 8.10 -42.64 23.83
CA GLU A 682 6.95 -41.79 24.18
C GLU A 682 7.05 -40.43 23.48
N VAL A 683 8.22 -39.79 23.51
CA VAL A 683 8.44 -38.50 22.84
C VAL A 683 8.21 -38.63 21.33
N GLU A 684 8.71 -39.71 20.73
CA GLU A 684 8.47 -40.05 19.33
C GLU A 684 6.98 -40.16 19.02
N ILE A 685 6.22 -40.97 19.77
CA ILE A 685 4.83 -41.25 19.41
C ILE A 685 3.92 -40.04 19.61
N ILE A 686 4.16 -39.27 20.67
CA ILE A 686 3.42 -38.04 20.95
C ILE A 686 3.65 -37.01 19.83
N ALA A 687 4.90 -36.77 19.44
CA ALA A 687 5.19 -35.84 18.34
C ALA A 687 4.67 -36.33 16.99
N THR A 688 4.66 -37.64 16.75
CA THR A 688 4.07 -38.23 15.54
C THR A 688 2.56 -37.99 15.48
N LEU A 689 1.85 -38.20 16.59
CA LEU A 689 0.41 -37.95 16.68
C LEU A 689 0.07 -36.47 16.51
N PHE A 690 0.82 -35.58 17.17
CA PHE A 690 0.65 -34.14 17.03
C PHE A 690 0.84 -33.72 15.57
N ALA A 691 1.88 -34.21 14.92
CA ALA A 691 2.19 -33.85 13.53
C ALA A 691 1.11 -34.35 12.55
N ALA A 692 0.67 -35.60 12.67
CA ALA A 692 -0.41 -36.14 11.84
C ALA A 692 -1.71 -35.35 12.01
N TRP A 693 -2.07 -34.98 13.24
CA TRP A 693 -3.22 -34.12 13.49
C TRP A 693 -3.02 -32.72 12.89
N ASN A 694 -1.85 -32.12 13.08
CA ASN A 694 -1.55 -30.78 12.57
C ASN A 694 -1.54 -30.71 11.04
N ASP A 695 -0.98 -31.70 10.34
CA ASP A 695 -0.99 -31.77 8.88
C ASP A 695 -2.42 -31.81 8.33
N LEU A 696 -3.31 -32.63 8.92
CA LEU A 696 -4.72 -32.68 8.53
C LEU A 696 -5.42 -31.32 8.71
N LEU A 697 -5.06 -30.55 9.75
CA LEU A 697 -5.58 -29.19 9.93
C LEU A 697 -5.01 -28.20 8.91
N ILE A 698 -3.72 -28.30 8.58
CA ILE A 698 -3.08 -27.50 7.53
C ILE A 698 -3.76 -27.74 6.17
N ASP A 699 -4.16 -28.98 5.89
CA ASP A 699 -4.92 -29.38 4.71
C ASP A 699 -6.40 -28.95 4.73
N GLY A 700 -6.81 -28.15 5.73
CA GLY A 700 -8.17 -27.62 5.86
C GLY A 700 -9.21 -28.65 6.32
N ARG A 701 -8.78 -29.79 6.88
CA ARG A 701 -9.67 -30.84 7.39
C ARG A 701 -9.96 -30.64 8.87
N SER A 702 -11.07 -31.19 9.35
CA SER A 702 -11.41 -31.29 10.78
C SER A 702 -11.42 -32.76 11.20
N PRO A 703 -10.27 -33.35 11.54
CA PRO A 703 -10.15 -34.80 11.65
C PRO A 703 -10.74 -35.36 12.96
N SER A 704 -11.36 -36.53 12.88
CA SER A 704 -11.74 -37.32 14.06
C SER A 704 -10.54 -38.07 14.66
N ASP A 705 -10.68 -38.58 15.89
CA ASP A 705 -9.64 -39.37 16.56
C ASP A 705 -9.22 -40.58 15.73
N ASP A 706 -10.18 -41.25 15.08
CA ASP A 706 -9.90 -42.40 14.23
C ASP A 706 -9.13 -41.99 12.98
N GLN A 707 -9.44 -40.83 12.39
CA GLN A 707 -8.67 -40.31 11.24
C GLN A 707 -7.23 -39.99 11.63
N ILE A 708 -6.99 -39.39 12.80
CA ILE A 708 -5.64 -39.10 13.30
C ILE A 708 -4.87 -40.40 13.56
N VAL A 709 -5.52 -41.39 14.18
CA VAL A 709 -4.92 -42.72 14.45
C VAL A 709 -4.56 -43.44 13.15
N THR A 710 -5.47 -43.43 12.17
CA THR A 710 -5.24 -44.00 10.84
C THR A 710 -4.09 -43.29 10.13
N GLU A 711 -4.03 -41.96 10.18
CA GLU A 711 -2.94 -41.18 9.57
C GLU A 711 -1.57 -41.61 10.10
N VAL A 712 -1.43 -41.79 11.42
CA VAL A 712 -0.18 -42.25 12.03
C VAL A 712 0.17 -43.69 11.63
N ARG A 713 -0.80 -44.60 11.58
CA ARG A 713 -0.52 -46.04 11.38
C ARG A 713 -0.33 -46.41 9.91
N GLU A 714 -1.10 -45.80 9.03
CA GLU A 714 -1.23 -46.23 7.63
C GLU A 714 -0.53 -45.27 6.66
N HIS A 715 -0.44 -43.98 7.01
CA HIS A 715 0.06 -42.94 6.11
C HIS A 715 1.32 -42.23 6.63
N TRP A 716 1.93 -42.67 7.74
CA TRP A 716 3.17 -42.07 8.24
C TRP A 716 4.43 -42.81 7.77
N HIS A 717 4.65 -44.01 8.30
CA HIS A 717 5.77 -44.90 7.98
C HIS A 717 5.39 -46.33 8.42
N GLU A 718 5.74 -47.37 7.66
CA GLU A 718 5.38 -48.78 7.92
C GLU A 718 5.63 -49.24 9.38
N LYS A 719 6.78 -48.87 9.97
CA LYS A 719 7.14 -49.17 11.36
C LYS A 719 6.17 -48.60 12.41
N LYS A 720 5.30 -47.64 12.07
CA LYS A 720 4.27 -47.11 12.97
C LYS A 720 3.12 -48.08 13.20
N ALA A 721 2.96 -49.11 12.35
CA ALA A 721 1.99 -50.18 12.55
C ALA A 721 2.15 -50.92 13.89
N ARG A 722 3.35 -50.85 14.51
CA ARG A 722 3.64 -51.41 15.84
C ARG A 722 2.84 -50.78 16.98
N PHE A 723 2.37 -49.55 16.82
CA PHE A 723 1.57 -48.87 17.83
C PHE A 723 0.09 -49.25 17.65
N THR A 724 -0.51 -49.81 18.70
CA THR A 724 -1.92 -50.21 18.67
C THR A 724 -2.83 -48.98 18.71
N PRO A 725 -4.03 -49.03 18.09
CA PRO A 725 -5.00 -47.93 18.16
C PRO A 725 -5.31 -47.50 19.60
N THR A 726 -5.37 -48.44 20.54
CA THR A 726 -5.60 -48.16 21.97
C THR A 726 -4.49 -47.28 22.56
N VAL A 727 -3.22 -47.58 22.29
CA VAL A 727 -2.08 -46.78 22.76
C VAL A 727 -2.09 -45.38 22.12
N LEU A 728 -2.41 -45.29 20.83
CA LEU A 728 -2.49 -44.00 20.14
C LEU A 728 -3.60 -43.11 20.70
N ARG A 729 -4.79 -43.66 20.99
CA ARG A 729 -5.88 -42.92 21.62
C ARG A 729 -5.54 -42.46 23.04
N GLN A 730 -4.80 -43.26 23.80
CA GLN A 730 -4.31 -42.85 25.13
C GLN A 730 -3.40 -41.62 25.03
N TRP A 731 -2.45 -41.60 24.08
CA TRP A 731 -1.58 -40.44 23.87
C TRP A 731 -2.30 -39.24 23.26
N LEU A 732 -3.32 -39.45 22.43
CA LEU A 732 -4.16 -38.37 21.92
C LEU A 732 -4.99 -37.71 23.04
N ALA A 733 -5.53 -38.50 23.96
CA ALA A 733 -6.17 -38.00 25.17
C ALA A 733 -5.18 -37.23 26.05
N TRP A 734 -3.95 -37.75 26.19
CA TRP A 734 -2.89 -37.08 26.93
C TRP A 734 -2.51 -35.72 26.32
N LEU A 735 -2.41 -35.61 24.99
CA LEU A 735 -2.17 -34.34 24.29
C LEU A 735 -3.24 -33.30 24.66
N ARG A 736 -4.52 -33.68 24.63
CA ARG A 736 -5.63 -32.79 24.98
C ARG A 736 -5.60 -32.37 26.45
N GLN A 737 -5.38 -33.31 27.36
CA GLN A 737 -5.29 -33.03 28.81
C GLN A 737 -4.15 -32.05 29.13
N ASN A 738 -3.07 -32.09 28.35
CA ASN A 738 -1.92 -31.22 28.51
C ASN A 738 -1.99 -29.97 27.61
N ASN A 739 -3.14 -29.64 27.01
CA ASN A 739 -3.30 -28.49 26.11
C ASN A 739 -2.28 -28.45 24.96
N LEU A 740 -1.86 -29.60 24.45
CA LEU A 740 -1.03 -29.75 23.26
C LEU A 740 -1.94 -30.07 22.05
N VAL A 741 -2.82 -29.13 21.72
CA VAL A 741 -3.79 -29.26 20.62
C VAL A 741 -3.29 -28.41 19.45
N PRO A 742 -3.01 -29.00 18.27
CA PRO A 742 -2.53 -28.26 17.11
C PRO A 742 -3.60 -27.31 16.55
N THR A 743 -3.13 -26.22 15.93
CA THR A 743 -3.99 -25.19 15.32
C THR A 743 -3.79 -25.08 13.81
N GLY A 744 -3.11 -26.05 13.18
CA GLY A 744 -2.76 -25.99 11.75
C GLY A 744 -1.60 -25.03 11.46
N ARG A 745 -0.64 -24.90 12.38
CA ARG A 745 0.53 -24.03 12.21
C ARG A 745 1.66 -24.80 11.52
N LEU A 746 2.36 -24.16 10.58
CA LEU A 746 3.56 -24.73 9.95
C LEU A 746 4.60 -25.18 11.01
N PRO A 747 5.34 -26.27 10.75
CA PRO A 747 5.62 -26.86 9.44
C PRO A 747 4.76 -28.08 9.11
N HIS A 748 4.39 -28.20 7.83
CA HIS A 748 3.74 -29.37 7.26
C HIS A 748 4.78 -30.49 7.03
N THR A 749 4.47 -31.74 7.41
CA THR A 749 5.39 -32.85 7.17
C THR A 749 5.24 -33.44 5.77
N VAL A 750 6.35 -33.89 5.17
CA VAL A 750 6.33 -34.48 3.83
C VAL A 750 6.90 -35.89 3.82
N HIS A 751 6.42 -36.74 2.92
CA HIS A 751 7.03 -38.06 2.71
C HIS A 751 8.45 -37.90 2.17
N GLN A 752 9.34 -38.84 2.56
CA GLN A 752 10.64 -38.95 1.90
C GLN A 752 10.40 -39.17 0.40
N PRO A 753 11.10 -38.45 -0.50
CA PRO A 753 11.03 -38.76 -1.91
C PRO A 753 11.48 -40.21 -2.09
N GLN A 754 10.62 -41.07 -2.62
CA GLN A 754 11.05 -42.37 -3.12
C GLN A 754 12.07 -42.08 -4.21
N LEU A 755 13.34 -42.45 -3.98
CA LEU A 755 14.28 -42.63 -5.06
C LEU A 755 13.64 -43.65 -6.00
N LEU A 756 13.12 -43.16 -7.13
CA LEU A 756 12.78 -43.98 -8.28
C LEU A 756 14.10 -44.58 -8.75
N LEU A 757 14.45 -45.74 -8.19
CA LEU A 757 15.38 -46.67 -8.82
C LEU A 757 14.67 -47.22 -10.06
N ASN A 758 14.85 -46.51 -11.17
CA ASN A 758 14.77 -47.04 -12.53
C ASN A 758 16.12 -46.82 -13.21
#